data_AF-A0A6Q2WXR9-F1
#
_entry.id   AF-A0A6Q2WXR9-F1
#
_cell.length_a   1.000
_cell.length_b   1.000
_cell.length_c   1.000
_cell.angle_alpha   90.00
_cell.angle_beta   90.00
_cell.angle_gamma   90.00
#
_symmetry.space_group_name_H-M   'P 1'
#
loop_
_entity.id
_entity.type
_entity.pdbx_description
1 polymer ?
#
loop_
_entity_poly.entity_id
_entity_poly.type
_entity_poly.pdbx_seq_one_letter_code
_entity_poly.pdbx_strand_id
1 'polypeptide(L)'
;MLSPSASESDSSHNIPLQSLDTETQALIWVGDPEETSAVCAMDLKESQASISADSLQGDKIVSQVATEHGMVLEATTDAPGKDGEKMVTGCSRQEEMGGPSSSKGPVLFMHFAVVVTIHFLCSVKSCFCCYCISAQACPEKQLQDRDVPCEKQRGDSPPPSDARWLGSPMSELKRMPQCGGPLPPLKDLPDQHTVLIRTDLLQAGKLPVPYPSKFRDTWDEVHVKMPFSESNLFPVGNQEVQERWTLIQKALARQFCNSQDVKNAILKYNAAHAKRWDFTALHLYCNKSDAMEHLFQSLLPDMVQLALRAPELCTKPIPLLKEGMNHSITMSQEQIASLLANAFFCTFPRRNSRKTEYSNYPDINLCRLFEGSYPKKIEKLKTLLCYFRSVTAQKPTGLVTFTRKCLDHPPSWKNSQTLLTKLHVTCEGTIEDSGHGMLQVDFANRFVGGGVTGSGLVQEEIRFLINPELIISRLFTEALEHNEVLIITGAEQYSTYTGYADSYLWNGKHQDKTPRYLLNRHFNPPPFPPQAYCGFSRPGVRGQDLSAVATGNWGCGVFGGDARLKALLQMLAAAEAGRDVAYFTFGDRALMTDIHTMHSFLTERNISVGEKQAHTHTHRFLPSLFYISSCHPLKPHRASNHKILMYSG
;
A
#
# COMPACT_ATOMS: atom_id res chain seq x y z
N MET A 1 27.66 36.58 -59.37
CA MET A 1 29.08 36.17 -59.42
C MET A 1 29.22 34.94 -58.54
N LEU A 2 29.41 33.79 -59.18
CA LEU A 2 30.07 32.56 -58.74
C LEU A 2 29.73 31.96 -57.36
N SER A 3 28.92 30.89 -57.36
CA SER A 3 29.33 29.59 -56.79
C SER A 3 30.42 28.97 -57.71
N PRO A 4 31.10 27.83 -57.42
CA PRO A 4 30.92 26.81 -56.37
C PRO A 4 32.25 26.23 -55.80
N SER A 5 32.18 25.25 -54.88
CA SER A 5 33.02 24.03 -54.96
C SER A 5 32.61 22.98 -53.93
N ALA A 6 32.28 21.79 -54.43
CA ALA A 6 32.07 20.54 -53.72
C ALA A 6 33.42 19.86 -53.37
N SER A 7 33.40 18.94 -52.40
CA SER A 7 34.12 17.67 -52.51
C SER A 7 33.69 16.69 -51.40
N GLU A 8 33.16 15.55 -51.84
CA GLU A 8 33.05 14.30 -51.10
C GLU A 8 34.44 13.73 -50.73
N SER A 9 34.53 12.97 -49.64
CA SER A 9 35.35 11.76 -49.60
C SER A 9 34.98 10.89 -48.40
N ASP A 10 34.55 9.67 -48.71
CA ASP A 10 34.46 8.50 -47.84
C ASP A 10 35.77 8.21 -47.09
N SER A 11 35.64 7.76 -45.84
CA SER A 11 36.55 6.77 -45.29
C SER A 11 35.81 5.89 -44.29
N SER A 12 35.51 4.68 -44.73
CA SER A 12 35.19 3.51 -43.93
C SER A 12 36.31 3.25 -42.91
N HIS A 13 35.96 2.90 -41.67
CA HIS A 13 36.70 1.94 -40.85
C HIS A 13 35.89 1.43 -39.64
N ASN A 14 35.60 0.13 -39.72
CA ASN A 14 35.63 -0.87 -38.66
C ASN A 14 34.77 -0.71 -37.40
N ILE A 15 33.69 -1.49 -37.47
CA ILE A 15 32.98 -2.21 -36.41
C ILE A 15 33.96 -3.00 -35.51
N PRO A 16 33.67 -3.07 -34.19
CA PRO A 16 33.50 -4.36 -33.52
C PRO A 16 32.12 -4.37 -32.82
N LEU A 17 31.08 -5.09 -33.28
CA LEU A 17 30.86 -6.53 -33.11
C LEU A 17 31.34 -7.02 -31.74
N GLN A 18 30.54 -6.71 -30.71
CA GLN A 18 30.50 -7.52 -29.50
C GLN A 18 29.28 -8.44 -29.56
N SER A 19 29.61 -9.69 -29.85
CA SER A 19 29.02 -10.95 -29.38
C SER A 19 27.53 -10.96 -29.01
N LEU A 20 26.74 -11.59 -29.90
CA LEU A 20 25.63 -12.43 -29.48
C LEU A 20 26.17 -13.55 -28.60
N ASP A 21 25.76 -13.59 -27.33
CA ASP A 21 25.83 -14.81 -26.53
C ASP A 21 24.53 -15.59 -26.69
N THR A 22 24.64 -16.67 -27.44
CA THR A 22 23.79 -17.85 -27.34
C THR A 22 24.26 -18.68 -26.14
N GLU A 23 23.48 -18.70 -25.06
CA GLU A 23 23.54 -19.80 -24.08
C GLU A 23 22.16 -20.38 -23.84
N THR A 24 22.04 -21.63 -24.28
CA THR A 24 21.07 -22.61 -23.83
C THR A 24 21.50 -23.06 -22.44
N GLN A 25 20.72 -22.83 -21.38
CA GLN A 25 20.64 -23.77 -20.24
C GLN A 25 19.52 -23.49 -19.22
N ALA A 26 18.93 -24.63 -18.81
CA ALA A 26 18.35 -24.97 -17.51
C ALA A 26 17.10 -24.22 -17.00
N LEU A 27 15.99 -24.98 -16.94
CA LEU A 27 14.89 -24.76 -16.01
C LEU A 27 15.44 -24.66 -14.58
N ILE A 28 15.24 -23.52 -13.93
CA ILE A 28 15.24 -23.40 -12.48
C ILE A 28 13.87 -22.86 -12.08
N TRP A 29 13.10 -23.74 -11.45
CA TRP A 29 11.86 -23.41 -10.75
C TRP A 29 12.25 -22.59 -9.52
N VAL A 30 11.96 -21.29 -9.53
CA VAL A 30 12.01 -20.48 -8.31
C VAL A 30 10.57 -20.37 -7.83
N GLY A 31 10.26 -21.15 -6.80
CA GLY A 31 8.97 -21.14 -6.13
C GLY A 31 8.67 -19.80 -5.51
N ASP A 32 7.43 -19.35 -5.68
CA ASP A 32 6.79 -18.35 -4.84
C ASP A 32 6.87 -18.78 -3.36
N PRO A 33 7.24 -17.88 -2.43
CA PRO A 33 6.88 -18.04 -1.05
C PRO A 33 5.59 -17.25 -0.75
N GLU A 34 4.64 -17.98 -0.18
CA GLU A 34 3.52 -17.53 0.67
C GLU A 34 2.13 -17.37 0.01
N GLU A 35 1.56 -18.50 -0.43
CA GLU A 35 0.26 -18.95 0.08
C GLU A 35 0.50 -20.09 1.09
N THR A 36 0.12 -19.91 2.36
CA THR A 36 -0.30 -21.02 3.25
C THR A 36 -1.01 -20.45 4.48
N SER A 37 -2.34 -20.40 4.41
CA SER A 37 -3.19 -20.74 5.56
C SER A 37 -4.62 -21.05 5.06
N ALA A 38 -4.78 -22.21 4.44
CA ALA A 38 -6.08 -22.89 4.44
C ALA A 38 -6.24 -23.52 5.83
N VAL A 39 -7.18 -23.02 6.63
CA VAL A 39 -7.59 -23.68 7.87
C VAL A 39 -8.76 -24.59 7.53
N CYS A 40 -8.56 -25.88 7.78
CA CYS A 40 -9.56 -26.93 7.75
C CYS A 40 -10.77 -26.58 8.62
N ALA A 41 -11.96 -26.51 8.02
CA ALA A 41 -13.21 -26.72 8.73
C ALA A 41 -13.46 -28.24 8.80
N MET A 42 -13.37 -28.80 10.00
CA MET A 42 -13.85 -30.14 10.30
C MET A 42 -15.37 -30.08 10.44
N ASP A 43 -16.08 -30.74 9.53
CA ASP A 43 -17.51 -30.99 9.62
C ASP A 43 -17.82 -32.02 10.71
N LEU A 44 -18.48 -31.57 11.78
CA LEU A 44 -19.25 -32.43 12.68
C LEU A 44 -20.64 -32.62 12.06
N LYS A 45 -20.87 -33.80 11.47
CA LYS A 45 -22.20 -34.27 11.08
C LYS A 45 -22.98 -34.67 12.33
N GLU A 46 -23.98 -33.88 12.72
CA GLU A 46 -25.11 -34.37 13.49
C GLU A 46 -26.23 -34.81 12.55
N SER A 47 -26.63 -36.06 12.74
CA SER A 47 -27.75 -36.74 12.12
C SER A 47 -29.08 -36.18 12.62
N GLN A 48 -30.03 -35.90 11.72
CA GLN A 48 -31.44 -36.15 11.97
C GLN A 48 -32.23 -36.30 10.66
N ALA A 49 -33.07 -37.33 10.65
CA ALA A 49 -33.80 -37.86 9.50
C ALA A 49 -35.18 -37.21 9.32
N SER A 50 -35.64 -37.14 8.06
CA SER A 50 -37.05 -37.20 7.64
C SER A 50 -37.08 -37.28 6.10
N ILE A 51 -37.25 -38.47 5.52
CA ILE A 51 -38.50 -39.06 4.98
C ILE A 51 -39.22 -38.18 3.95
N SER A 52 -39.11 -38.56 2.67
CA SER A 52 -40.20 -38.87 1.72
C SER A 52 -39.58 -39.07 0.32
N ALA A 53 -39.47 -40.31 -0.16
CA ALA A 53 -40.44 -40.97 -1.05
C ALA A 53 -40.57 -40.29 -2.41
N ASP A 54 -39.93 -40.85 -3.46
CA ASP A 54 -40.65 -41.65 -4.46
C ASP A 54 -39.83 -41.92 -5.73
N SER A 55 -39.89 -43.20 -6.17
CA SER A 55 -39.96 -43.64 -7.59
C SER A 55 -38.69 -43.44 -8.44
N LEU A 56 -38.22 -44.28 -9.37
CA LEU A 56 -38.62 -45.49 -10.10
C LEU A 56 -37.27 -46.05 -10.63
N GLN A 57 -36.97 -47.34 -10.43
CA GLN A 57 -37.08 -48.40 -11.46
C GLN A 57 -35.86 -48.55 -12.38
N GLY A 58 -35.33 -49.78 -12.48
CA GLY A 58 -34.74 -50.28 -13.73
C GLY A 58 -33.30 -50.79 -13.70
N ASP A 59 -33.11 -51.99 -13.13
CA ASP A 59 -32.48 -53.16 -13.75
C ASP A 59 -31.25 -53.04 -14.71
N LYS A 60 -30.22 -53.83 -14.33
CA LYS A 60 -29.42 -54.78 -15.15
C LYS A 60 -28.37 -54.21 -16.13
N ILE A 61 -27.22 -54.84 -16.43
CA ILE A 61 -26.46 -56.03 -16.02
C ILE A 61 -25.08 -55.91 -16.73
N VAL A 62 -23.99 -56.21 -16.00
CA VAL A 62 -22.74 -56.93 -16.39
C VAL A 62 -21.85 -56.41 -17.56
N SER A 63 -20.59 -56.08 -17.26
CA SER A 63 -19.40 -56.88 -17.67
C SER A 63 -18.09 -56.48 -16.94
N GLN A 64 -17.43 -57.51 -16.37
CA GLN A 64 -15.97 -57.78 -16.19
C GLN A 64 -15.02 -56.60 -15.88
N VAL A 65 -14.45 -56.45 -14.67
CA VAL A 65 -13.40 -57.23 -13.95
C VAL A 65 -12.14 -57.54 -14.77
N ALA A 66 -11.07 -56.80 -14.49
CA ALA A 66 -9.73 -57.34 -14.24
C ALA A 66 -8.89 -56.33 -13.44
N THR A 67 -8.71 -56.66 -12.17
CA THR A 67 -7.88 -56.05 -11.14
C THR A 67 -6.47 -56.64 -11.21
N GLU A 68 -5.44 -55.85 -10.96
CA GLU A 68 -4.23 -56.34 -10.28
C GLU A 68 -3.76 -55.31 -9.24
N HIS A 69 -3.63 -55.81 -8.01
CA HIS A 69 -3.20 -55.14 -6.79
C HIS A 69 -2.03 -55.95 -6.24
N GLY A 70 -1.03 -55.30 -5.64
CA GLY A 70 0.03 -56.00 -4.92
C GLY A 70 1.06 -55.08 -4.30
N MET A 71 0.71 -54.45 -3.18
CA MET A 71 1.64 -53.94 -2.15
C MET A 71 2.36 -55.10 -1.46
N VAL A 72 3.63 -54.93 -1.03
CA VAL A 72 4.13 -55.33 0.31
C VAL A 72 5.31 -54.43 0.72
N LEU A 73 5.34 -54.13 2.03
CA LEU A 73 6.21 -53.26 2.83
C LEU A 73 7.48 -53.96 3.41
N GLU A 74 8.48 -53.10 3.69
CA GLU A 74 9.39 -53.03 4.87
C GLU A 74 10.53 -54.02 5.22
N ALA A 75 11.66 -53.36 5.55
CA ALA A 75 12.50 -53.49 6.76
C ALA A 75 13.87 -54.24 6.72
N THR A 76 14.91 -53.40 6.77
CA THR A 76 16.06 -53.34 7.72
C THR A 76 17.26 -54.31 7.67
N THR A 77 18.39 -53.68 8.05
CA THR A 77 19.63 -54.13 8.72
C THR A 77 20.88 -54.54 7.93
N ASP A 78 21.98 -53.93 8.39
CA ASP A 78 23.38 -54.35 8.45
C ASP A 78 24.42 -53.92 7.40
N ALA A 79 25.49 -53.33 7.94
CA ALA A 79 26.82 -53.09 7.36
C ALA A 79 27.83 -54.01 8.10
N PRO A 80 29.18 -53.89 7.99
CA PRO A 80 30.08 -53.38 6.93
C PRO A 80 31.31 -54.30 6.68
N GLY A 81 32.23 -53.88 5.81
CA GLY A 81 33.65 -54.28 5.80
C GLY A 81 34.20 -54.50 4.38
N LYS A 82 35.49 -54.39 4.06
CA LYS A 82 36.72 -53.86 4.69
C LYS A 82 37.82 -54.04 3.60
N ASP A 83 38.91 -53.27 3.70
CA ASP A 83 40.23 -53.51 3.07
C ASP A 83 40.33 -53.32 1.53
N GLY A 84 41.41 -52.80 0.92
CA GLY A 84 42.71 -52.34 1.39
C GLY A 84 43.62 -51.96 0.20
N GLU A 85 44.58 -51.07 0.50
CA GLU A 85 45.96 -50.99 -0.02
C GLU A 85 46.35 -50.70 -1.50
N LYS A 86 47.21 -49.64 -1.59
CA LYS A 86 48.49 -49.50 -2.34
C LYS A 86 48.47 -49.16 -3.85
N MET A 87 49.42 -48.41 -4.45
CA MET A 87 50.50 -47.47 -4.07
C MET A 87 51.27 -47.09 -5.39
N VAL A 88 52.01 -45.96 -5.39
CA VAL A 88 53.18 -45.60 -6.25
C VAL A 88 52.88 -45.09 -7.70
N THR A 89 53.49 -44.06 -8.33
CA THR A 89 54.76 -43.26 -8.24
C THR A 89 54.51 -41.87 -8.89
N GLY A 90 55.02 -40.73 -8.40
CA GLY A 90 56.35 -40.10 -8.70
C GLY A 90 56.11 -38.70 -9.30
N CYS A 91 56.94 -37.65 -9.24
CA CYS A 91 58.30 -37.40 -8.75
C CYS A 91 58.50 -35.85 -8.69
N SER A 92 58.94 -35.31 -7.53
CA SER A 92 60.05 -34.32 -7.38
C SER A 92 59.97 -32.90 -7.99
N ARG A 93 60.47 -31.80 -7.39
CA ARG A 93 61.40 -31.56 -6.26
C ARG A 93 61.48 -30.05 -5.92
N GLN A 94 61.70 -29.77 -4.62
CA GLN A 94 62.63 -28.78 -3.99
C GLN A 94 62.34 -27.26 -4.13
N GLU A 95 62.54 -26.38 -3.13
CA GLU A 95 63.13 -26.43 -1.76
C GLU A 95 62.77 -25.08 -1.06
N GLU A 96 62.24 -25.04 0.19
CA GLU A 96 62.94 -24.89 1.50
C GLU A 96 63.34 -23.44 1.88
N MET A 97 63.32 -22.90 3.12
CA MET A 97 63.13 -23.33 4.53
C MET A 97 62.93 -22.03 5.37
N GLY A 98 62.41 -21.99 6.61
CA GLY A 98 62.13 -23.04 7.58
C GLY A 98 61.41 -22.50 8.85
N GLY A 99 60.83 -23.42 9.62
CA GLY A 99 60.29 -23.23 10.98
C GLY A 99 61.38 -23.27 12.06
N PRO A 100 61.06 -23.43 13.37
CA PRO A 100 60.36 -24.60 13.94
C PRO A 100 59.28 -24.20 15.01
N SER A 101 58.42 -25.02 15.62
CA SER A 101 58.17 -26.47 15.71
C SER A 101 56.83 -26.72 16.45
N SER A 102 56.13 -27.81 16.09
CA SER A 102 55.39 -28.76 16.97
C SER A 102 54.17 -28.23 17.78
N SER A 103 52.94 -28.73 17.74
CA SER A 103 52.42 -30.09 17.49
C SER A 103 50.89 -30.12 17.35
N LYS A 104 50.35 -31.09 16.59
CA LYS A 104 48.99 -31.69 16.63
C LYS A 104 47.78 -30.83 16.19
N GLY A 105 47.06 -31.31 15.17
CA GLY A 105 45.61 -31.09 14.98
C GLY A 105 44.92 -32.45 14.80
N PRO A 106 43.63 -32.53 14.40
CA PRO A 106 42.55 -31.54 14.40
C PRO A 106 41.26 -32.12 15.06
N VAL A 107 40.09 -31.54 14.75
CA VAL A 107 38.70 -31.90 15.13
C VAL A 107 38.16 -31.11 16.32
N LEU A 108 37.29 -30.10 16.04
CA LEU A 108 35.97 -29.86 16.66
C LEU A 108 35.48 -28.41 16.44
N PHE A 109 35.24 -27.99 15.19
CA PHE A 109 34.48 -26.75 14.90
C PHE A 109 32.99 -27.10 14.73
N MET A 110 32.36 -27.52 15.83
CA MET A 110 30.89 -27.65 15.98
C MET A 110 30.55 -27.83 17.48
N HIS A 111 31.19 -27.06 18.36
CA HIS A 111 30.87 -27.05 19.81
C HIS A 111 31.18 -25.73 20.54
N PHE A 112 31.30 -24.60 19.82
CA PHE A 112 31.52 -23.28 20.44
C PHE A 112 30.29 -22.35 20.42
N ALA A 113 29.18 -22.77 19.80
CA ALA A 113 27.94 -21.99 19.77
C ALA A 113 26.95 -22.31 20.90
N VAL A 114 27.26 -23.28 21.78
CA VAL A 114 26.35 -23.71 22.86
C VAL A 114 26.80 -23.23 24.26
N VAL A 115 28.07 -22.85 24.46
CA VAL A 115 28.59 -22.46 25.79
C VAL A 115 28.42 -20.96 26.09
N VAL A 116 28.29 -20.09 25.09
CA VAL A 116 28.05 -18.65 25.32
C VAL A 116 26.58 -18.37 25.67
N THR A 117 25.66 -19.26 25.30
CA THR A 117 24.22 -19.14 25.61
C THR A 117 23.89 -19.54 27.06
N ILE A 118 24.74 -20.33 27.72
CA ILE A 118 24.50 -20.79 29.11
C ILE A 118 25.03 -19.78 30.16
N HIS A 119 26.05 -18.98 29.84
CA HIS A 119 26.57 -17.97 30.77
C HIS A 119 25.72 -16.68 30.83
N PHE A 120 24.94 -16.38 29.79
CA PHE A 120 24.03 -15.22 29.81
C PHE A 120 22.73 -15.51 30.58
N LEU A 121 22.28 -16.76 30.63
CA LEU A 121 21.09 -17.19 31.38
C LEU A 121 21.32 -17.34 32.89
N CYS A 122 22.58 -17.40 33.37
CA CYS A 122 22.89 -17.42 34.80
C CYS A 122 23.00 -16.02 35.45
N SER A 123 23.30 -14.95 34.69
CA SER A 123 23.37 -13.59 35.28
C SER A 123 22.00 -12.92 35.46
N VAL A 124 20.95 -13.37 34.77
CA VAL A 124 19.60 -12.80 34.90
C VAL A 124 18.80 -13.42 36.07
N LYS A 125 19.22 -14.59 36.59
CA LYS A 125 18.62 -15.19 37.81
C LYS A 125 19.25 -14.69 39.12
N SER A 126 20.43 -14.06 39.09
CA SER A 126 21.12 -13.63 40.31
C SER A 126 20.67 -12.26 40.85
N CYS A 127 20.08 -11.39 40.01
CA CYS A 127 19.56 -10.09 40.47
C CYS A 127 18.17 -10.13 41.12
N PHE A 128 17.43 -11.24 41.00
CA PHE A 128 16.12 -11.41 41.63
C PHE A 128 16.18 -11.98 43.06
N CYS A 129 17.37 -12.36 43.55
CA CYS A 129 17.54 -13.00 44.86
C CYS A 129 18.17 -12.08 45.94
N CYS A 130 18.63 -10.87 45.59
CA CYS A 130 19.34 -9.97 46.52
C CYS A 130 18.50 -8.87 47.18
N TYR A 131 17.18 -8.81 46.97
CA TYR A 131 16.33 -7.81 47.66
C TYR A 131 15.31 -8.40 48.65
N CYS A 132 15.34 -9.71 48.89
CA CYS A 132 14.47 -10.38 49.86
C CYS A 132 15.19 -10.83 51.16
N ILE A 133 16.41 -10.37 51.42
CA ILE A 133 17.15 -10.70 52.65
C ILE A 133 17.62 -9.42 53.34
N SER A 134 16.68 -8.64 53.88
CA SER A 134 16.95 -7.73 55.00
C SER A 134 15.64 -7.37 55.73
N ALA A 135 15.07 -8.35 56.44
CA ALA A 135 14.12 -8.07 57.51
C ALA A 135 14.11 -9.24 58.50
N GLN A 136 14.93 -9.16 59.55
CA GLN A 136 14.87 -10.04 60.71
C GLN A 136 13.92 -9.45 61.78
N ALA A 137 12.88 -10.23 62.10
CA ALA A 137 12.27 -10.54 63.41
C ALA A 137 11.71 -9.47 64.39
N CYS A 138 10.36 -9.47 64.50
CA CYS A 138 9.44 -9.45 65.68
C CYS A 138 9.44 -8.30 66.73
N PRO A 139 8.34 -8.08 67.52
CA PRO A 139 7.12 -8.91 67.68
C PRO A 139 5.76 -8.18 67.59
N GLU A 140 4.69 -8.98 67.52
CA GLU A 140 3.28 -8.61 67.66
C GLU A 140 2.99 -7.81 68.95
N LYS A 141 2.31 -6.67 68.80
CA LYS A 141 1.44 -6.09 69.82
C LYS A 141 0.13 -5.62 69.18
N GLN A 142 -0.97 -6.16 69.71
CA GLN A 142 -2.34 -5.70 69.51
C GLN A 142 -2.45 -4.19 69.72
N LEU A 143 -3.16 -3.47 68.84
CA LEU A 143 -3.91 -2.25 69.20
C LEU A 143 -4.84 -1.80 68.06
N GLN A 144 -6.12 -2.11 68.26
CA GLN A 144 -7.33 -1.30 68.07
C GLN A 144 -7.55 -0.48 66.78
N ASP A 145 -8.69 -0.78 66.17
CA ASP A 145 -9.48 0.05 65.27
C ASP A 145 -9.37 1.56 65.56
N ARG A 146 -8.97 2.31 64.53
CA ARG A 146 -9.40 3.68 64.33
C ARG A 146 -9.72 3.90 62.86
N ASP A 147 -11.02 4.02 62.60
CA ASP A 147 -11.62 4.52 61.37
C ASP A 147 -10.94 5.82 60.90
N VAL A 148 -10.45 5.82 59.66
CA VAL A 148 -10.15 7.05 58.91
C VAL A 148 -11.14 7.10 57.75
N PRO A 149 -12.00 8.14 57.63
CA PRO A 149 -13.03 8.18 56.60
C PRO A 149 -12.40 8.37 55.22
N CYS A 150 -12.71 7.47 54.29
CA CYS A 150 -12.47 7.67 52.86
C CYS A 150 -13.45 8.73 52.35
N GLU A 151 -12.97 9.95 52.14
CA GLU A 151 -13.72 10.99 51.45
C GLU A 151 -13.99 10.52 50.01
N LYS A 152 -15.28 10.35 49.72
CA LYS A 152 -15.83 10.11 48.39
C LYS A 152 -15.38 11.22 47.45
N GLN A 153 -14.45 10.92 46.54
CA GLN A 153 -14.32 11.70 45.31
C GLN A 153 -15.60 11.53 44.50
N ARG A 154 -16.31 12.64 44.33
CA ARG A 154 -17.46 12.78 43.43
C ARG A 154 -16.97 12.73 41.99
N GLY A 155 -17.63 11.88 41.20
CA GLY A 155 -17.98 12.20 39.82
C GLY A 155 -17.06 11.65 38.75
N ASP A 156 -17.12 10.33 38.54
CA ASP A 156 -17.11 9.78 37.18
C ASP A 156 -18.10 8.63 37.14
N SER A 157 -19.30 8.90 36.64
CA SER A 157 -20.20 7.84 36.21
C SER A 157 -19.53 7.11 35.04
N PRO A 158 -19.52 5.77 35.00
CA PRO A 158 -19.09 5.05 33.81
C PRO A 158 -19.86 5.58 32.59
N PRO A 159 -19.23 5.69 31.41
CA PRO A 159 -19.92 6.20 30.23
C PRO A 159 -21.21 5.40 30.03
N PRO A 160 -22.32 6.05 29.65
CA PRO A 160 -23.58 5.35 29.39
C PRO A 160 -23.30 4.18 28.42
N SER A 161 -23.88 3.01 28.68
CA SER A 161 -23.67 1.79 27.87
C SER A 161 -23.92 2.00 26.37
N ASP A 162 -24.65 3.05 26.02
CA ASP A 162 -25.08 3.37 24.67
C ASP A 162 -24.25 4.47 23.99
N ALA A 163 -23.24 5.04 24.66
CA ALA A 163 -22.40 6.09 24.10
C ALA A 163 -21.76 5.63 22.78
N ARG A 164 -21.92 6.44 21.73
CA ARG A 164 -21.43 6.15 20.36
C ARG A 164 -20.05 6.77 20.09
N TRP A 165 -19.62 7.67 20.97
CA TRP A 165 -18.34 8.35 20.92
C TRP A 165 -17.94 8.83 22.32
N LEU A 166 -16.65 9.05 22.53
CA LEU A 166 -16.04 9.53 23.77
C LEU A 166 -14.96 10.59 23.47
N GLY A 167 -14.57 11.37 24.49
CA GLY A 167 -13.54 12.40 24.41
C GLY A 167 -14.07 13.78 24.03
N SER A 168 -13.29 14.53 23.26
CA SER A 168 -13.67 15.87 22.79
C SER A 168 -14.80 15.80 21.75
N PRO A 169 -15.77 16.73 21.75
CA PRO A 169 -16.79 16.80 20.70
C PRO A 169 -16.16 16.94 19.31
N MET A 170 -16.72 16.23 18.33
CA MET A 170 -16.24 16.25 16.93
C MET A 170 -16.25 17.66 16.31
N SER A 171 -17.12 18.55 16.79
CA SER A 171 -17.24 19.96 16.37
C SER A 171 -16.08 20.84 16.85
N GLU A 172 -15.35 20.44 17.89
CA GLU A 172 -14.19 21.19 18.39
C GLU A 172 -12.91 20.87 17.61
N LEU A 173 -12.92 19.80 16.81
CA LEU A 173 -11.77 19.40 16.02
C LEU A 173 -11.63 20.29 14.80
N LYS A 174 -10.41 20.81 14.58
CA LYS A 174 -10.10 21.70 13.46
C LYS A 174 -10.33 21.01 12.13
N ARG A 175 -10.98 21.72 11.21
CA ARG A 175 -11.27 21.27 9.85
C ARG A 175 -10.89 22.34 8.85
N MET A 176 -10.56 21.88 7.66
CA MET A 176 -10.44 22.70 6.48
C MET A 176 -11.83 22.98 5.90
N PRO A 177 -12.08 24.17 5.33
CA PRO A 177 -11.14 25.29 5.17
C PRO A 177 -10.89 26.14 6.41
N GLN A 178 -11.66 25.96 7.47
CA GLN A 178 -11.81 26.95 8.54
C GLN A 178 -10.49 27.24 9.29
N CYS A 179 -9.65 26.23 9.47
CA CYS A 179 -8.32 26.43 10.08
C CYS A 179 -7.23 26.82 9.08
N GLY A 180 -7.48 26.81 7.76
CA GLY A 180 -6.43 27.07 6.78
C GLY A 180 -5.94 28.51 6.79
N GLY A 181 -4.63 28.69 6.91
CA GLY A 181 -3.98 29.97 6.57
C GLY A 181 -4.07 30.29 5.07
N PRO A 182 -3.81 31.55 4.66
CA PRO A 182 -3.77 31.93 3.25
C PRO A 182 -2.68 31.15 2.50
N LEU A 183 -3.01 30.68 1.30
CA LEU A 183 -2.08 29.91 0.47
C LEU A 183 -1.14 30.81 -0.33
N PRO A 184 0.15 30.46 -0.47
CA PRO A 184 1.03 31.13 -1.42
C PRO A 184 0.54 30.88 -2.86
N PRO A 185 0.89 31.76 -3.82
CA PRO A 185 0.58 31.53 -5.22
C PRO A 185 1.18 30.21 -5.72
N LEU A 186 0.37 29.42 -6.44
CA LEU A 186 0.83 28.18 -7.07
C LEU A 186 1.90 28.49 -8.11
N LYS A 187 3.10 27.91 -7.95
CA LYS A 187 4.24 28.13 -8.83
C LYS A 187 4.93 26.81 -9.12
N ASP A 188 5.44 26.71 -10.34
CA ASP A 188 6.37 25.66 -10.75
C ASP A 188 7.74 25.99 -10.14
N LEU A 189 8.24 25.12 -9.27
CA LEU A 189 9.52 25.27 -8.58
C LEU A 189 10.43 24.11 -8.96
N PRO A 190 11.53 24.36 -9.69
CA PRO A 190 12.51 23.32 -10.01
C PRO A 190 12.91 22.53 -8.76
N ASP A 191 13.03 21.21 -8.92
CA ASP A 191 13.44 20.24 -7.89
C ASP A 191 12.52 20.11 -6.66
N GLN A 192 11.49 20.95 -6.52
CA GLN A 192 10.55 20.88 -5.39
C GLN A 192 9.11 20.62 -5.82
N HIS A 193 8.65 21.26 -6.89
CA HIS A 193 7.25 21.21 -7.27
C HIS A 193 7.04 21.41 -8.77
N THR A 194 6.66 20.33 -9.44
CA THR A 194 6.27 20.35 -10.85
C THR A 194 4.79 20.72 -11.00
N VAL A 195 4.50 21.81 -11.70
CA VAL A 195 3.13 22.22 -12.07
C VAL A 195 2.92 22.02 -13.57
N LEU A 196 1.83 21.32 -13.96
CA LEU A 196 1.55 20.94 -15.36
C LEU A 196 0.52 21.84 -16.07
N ILE A 197 0.15 22.98 -15.46
CA ILE A 197 -0.88 23.91 -15.95
C ILE A 197 -0.40 25.36 -15.89
N ARG A 198 -1.06 26.25 -16.65
CA ARG A 198 -0.88 27.70 -16.62
C ARG A 198 -1.47 28.29 -15.34
N THR A 199 -0.62 28.59 -14.37
CA THR A 199 -1.06 29.15 -13.07
C THR A 199 -1.57 30.58 -13.18
N ASP A 200 -1.11 31.34 -14.18
CA ASP A 200 -1.54 32.70 -14.49
C ASP A 200 -2.96 32.78 -15.09
N LEU A 201 -3.47 31.68 -15.65
CA LEU A 201 -4.82 31.57 -16.22
C LEU A 201 -5.80 30.79 -15.31
N LEU A 202 -5.32 30.31 -14.16
CA LEU A 202 -6.12 29.49 -13.25
C LEU A 202 -7.25 30.32 -12.63
N GLN A 203 -8.50 29.90 -12.86
CA GLN A 203 -9.70 30.56 -12.37
C GLN A 203 -10.73 29.54 -11.90
N ALA A 204 -11.48 29.86 -10.84
CA ALA A 204 -12.51 28.98 -10.31
C ALA A 204 -13.58 28.66 -11.37
N GLY A 205 -13.91 27.38 -11.52
CA GLY A 205 -14.93 26.89 -12.46
C GLY A 205 -14.50 26.89 -13.94
N LYS A 206 -13.28 27.34 -14.27
CA LYS A 206 -12.73 27.25 -15.63
C LYS A 206 -11.77 26.08 -15.74
N LEU A 207 -11.70 25.48 -16.93
CA LEU A 207 -10.76 24.39 -17.20
C LEU A 207 -9.32 24.90 -17.12
N PRO A 208 -8.45 24.24 -16.34
CA PRO A 208 -7.03 24.55 -16.33
C PRO A 208 -6.41 24.36 -17.72
N VAL A 209 -5.59 25.31 -18.15
CA VAL A 209 -4.90 25.24 -19.44
C VAL A 209 -3.57 24.50 -19.25
N PRO A 210 -3.26 23.45 -20.05
CA PRO A 210 -1.97 22.76 -19.98
C PRO A 210 -0.77 23.68 -20.17
N TYR A 211 0.34 23.37 -19.50
CA TYR A 211 1.60 24.09 -19.68
C TYR A 211 2.78 23.11 -19.72
N PRO A 212 3.68 23.20 -20.73
CA PRO A 212 3.71 24.17 -21.84
C PRO A 212 2.58 23.95 -22.87
N SER A 213 2.39 24.85 -23.83
CA SER A 213 1.29 24.73 -24.82
C SER A 213 1.51 23.66 -25.88
N LYS A 214 2.76 23.21 -26.07
CA LYS A 214 3.14 22.12 -26.96
C LYS A 214 3.73 20.99 -26.14
N PHE A 215 3.44 19.75 -26.53
CA PHE A 215 4.03 18.58 -25.91
C PHE A 215 5.57 18.64 -25.97
N ARG A 216 6.20 18.39 -24.84
CA ARG A 216 7.64 18.16 -24.71
C ARG A 216 7.84 16.71 -24.31
N ASP A 217 8.43 15.95 -25.22
CA ASP A 217 8.69 14.53 -24.99
C ASP A 217 9.96 14.32 -24.16
N THR A 218 9.94 13.27 -23.34
CA THR A 218 11.08 12.75 -22.58
C THR A 218 10.95 11.25 -22.50
N TRP A 219 12.04 10.55 -22.79
CA TRP A 219 12.14 9.10 -22.67
C TRP A 219 13.41 8.73 -21.91
N ASP A 220 13.35 8.92 -20.59
CA ASP A 220 14.46 8.70 -19.67
C ASP A 220 14.00 7.92 -18.44
N GLU A 221 14.92 7.70 -17.49
CA GLU A 221 14.66 6.92 -16.28
C GLU A 221 14.10 7.78 -15.13
N VAL A 222 13.90 9.08 -15.31
CA VAL A 222 13.45 10.01 -14.25
C VAL A 222 12.07 10.61 -14.52
N HIS A 223 11.52 10.42 -15.72
CA HIS A 223 10.16 10.79 -16.11
C HIS A 223 9.32 9.59 -16.50
N VAL A 224 8.00 9.76 -16.46
CA VAL A 224 7.06 8.78 -16.99
C VAL A 224 7.28 8.61 -18.50
N LYS A 225 7.53 7.37 -18.93
CA LYS A 225 7.56 6.99 -20.35
C LYS A 225 6.14 7.00 -20.94
N MET A 226 5.79 8.09 -21.60
CA MET A 226 4.44 8.34 -22.12
C MET A 226 4.09 7.41 -23.30
N PRO A 227 2.84 6.96 -23.44
CA PRO A 227 2.43 6.06 -24.53
C PRO A 227 2.54 6.70 -25.92
N PHE A 228 2.55 8.03 -25.98
CA PHE A 228 2.64 8.86 -27.18
C PHE A 228 4.01 9.49 -27.41
N SER A 229 5.05 9.00 -26.74
CA SER A 229 6.44 9.32 -27.09
C SER A 229 6.80 8.72 -28.44
N GLU A 230 7.59 9.45 -29.25
CA GLU A 230 8.17 8.94 -30.50
C GLU A 230 9.13 7.76 -30.24
N SER A 231 9.70 7.69 -29.04
CA SER A 231 10.56 6.58 -28.58
C SER A 231 9.79 5.31 -28.21
N ASN A 232 8.45 5.36 -28.13
CA ASN A 232 7.64 4.18 -27.84
C ASN A 232 7.44 3.33 -29.10
N LEU A 233 8.41 2.48 -29.42
CA LEU A 233 8.40 1.66 -30.64
C LEU A 233 7.71 0.29 -30.43
N PHE A 234 7.21 -0.30 -31.52
CA PHE A 234 6.57 -1.62 -31.57
C PHE A 234 7.04 -2.41 -32.80
N PRO A 235 7.43 -3.69 -32.66
CA PRO A 235 7.86 -4.53 -33.78
C PRO A 235 6.66 -4.99 -34.62
N VAL A 236 6.71 -4.80 -35.94
CA VAL A 236 5.61 -5.15 -36.88
C VAL A 236 5.99 -6.31 -37.82
N GLY A 237 7.26 -6.71 -37.81
CA GLY A 237 7.79 -7.83 -38.59
C GLY A 237 9.16 -8.25 -38.07
N ASN A 238 9.92 -9.00 -38.87
CA ASN A 238 11.20 -9.55 -38.43
C ASN A 238 12.28 -8.47 -38.16
N GLN A 239 12.19 -7.28 -38.78
CA GLN A 239 13.15 -6.18 -38.61
C GLN A 239 12.53 -4.76 -38.66
N GLU A 240 11.20 -4.65 -38.82
CA GLU A 240 10.54 -3.34 -38.88
C GLU A 240 9.95 -2.95 -37.53
N VAL A 241 10.22 -1.70 -37.13
CA VAL A 241 9.62 -1.06 -35.96
C VAL A 241 8.79 0.13 -36.42
N GLN A 242 7.62 0.31 -35.80
CA GLN A 242 6.79 1.50 -35.97
C GLN A 242 6.54 2.16 -34.62
N GLU A 243 6.13 3.41 -34.62
CA GLU A 243 5.62 4.07 -33.42
C GLU A 243 4.37 3.35 -32.88
N ARG A 244 4.44 2.90 -31.63
CA ARG A 244 3.34 2.22 -30.96
C ARG A 244 2.13 3.11 -30.81
N TRP A 245 2.32 4.42 -30.68
CA TRP A 245 1.21 5.38 -30.58
C TRP A 245 0.32 5.37 -31.82
N THR A 246 0.92 5.33 -33.02
CA THR A 246 0.17 5.19 -34.29
C THR A 246 -0.66 3.91 -34.30
N LEU A 247 -0.13 2.81 -33.75
CA LEU A 247 -0.88 1.55 -33.61
C LEU A 247 -2.02 1.67 -32.59
N ILE A 248 -1.79 2.33 -31.45
CA ILE A 248 -2.80 2.59 -30.42
C ILE A 248 -3.95 3.41 -31.01
N GLN A 249 -3.65 4.51 -31.71
CA GLN A 249 -4.65 5.35 -32.39
C GLN A 249 -5.50 4.52 -33.36
N LYS A 250 -4.88 3.74 -34.25
CA LYS A 250 -5.59 2.88 -35.21
C LYS A 250 -6.42 1.78 -34.54
N ALA A 251 -5.97 1.26 -33.40
CA ALA A 251 -6.67 0.21 -32.67
C ALA A 251 -7.90 0.76 -31.93
N LEU A 252 -7.77 1.93 -31.30
CA LEU A 252 -8.83 2.57 -30.51
C LEU A 252 -9.83 3.38 -31.34
N ALA A 253 -9.44 3.89 -32.52
CA ALA A 253 -10.34 4.61 -33.42
C ALA A 253 -11.45 3.75 -34.04
N ARG A 254 -11.46 2.44 -33.79
CA ARG A 254 -12.51 1.54 -34.26
C ARG A 254 -13.71 1.58 -33.33
N GLN A 255 -14.90 1.40 -33.89
CA GLN A 255 -16.11 1.24 -33.10
C GLN A 255 -16.05 -0.09 -32.32
N PHE A 256 -16.42 -0.05 -31.04
CA PHE A 256 -16.59 -1.24 -30.21
C PHE A 256 -18.07 -1.62 -30.18
N CYS A 257 -18.40 -2.85 -30.55
CA CYS A 257 -19.77 -3.36 -30.50
C CYS A 257 -19.95 -4.33 -29.33
N ASN A 258 -18.86 -4.88 -28.80
CA ASN A 258 -18.88 -5.83 -27.69
C ASN A 258 -17.54 -5.82 -26.93
N SER A 259 -17.47 -6.60 -25.85
CA SER A 259 -16.27 -6.73 -25.01
C SER A 259 -15.09 -7.41 -25.72
N GLN A 260 -15.35 -8.25 -26.73
CA GLN A 260 -14.30 -8.89 -27.54
C GLN A 260 -13.58 -7.87 -28.43
N ASP A 261 -14.29 -6.85 -28.93
CA ASP A 261 -13.67 -5.77 -29.70
C ASP A 261 -12.69 -4.95 -28.85
N VAL A 262 -13.07 -4.65 -27.60
CA VAL A 262 -12.21 -3.97 -26.62
C VAL A 262 -10.95 -4.79 -26.34
N LYS A 263 -11.11 -6.09 -26.06
CA LYS A 263 -9.99 -7.03 -25.89
C LYS A 263 -9.08 -7.04 -27.11
N ASN A 264 -9.64 -7.19 -28.30
CA ASN A 264 -8.89 -7.26 -29.56
C ASN A 264 -8.12 -5.95 -29.82
N ALA A 265 -8.71 -4.79 -29.49
CA ALA A 265 -8.03 -3.51 -29.63
C ALA A 265 -6.84 -3.39 -28.67
N ILE A 266 -7.02 -3.73 -27.39
CA ILE A 266 -5.94 -3.69 -26.38
C ILE A 266 -4.79 -4.62 -26.74
N LEU A 267 -5.09 -5.81 -27.24
CA LEU A 267 -4.08 -6.83 -27.57
C LEU A 267 -3.27 -6.49 -28.84
N LYS A 268 -3.75 -5.63 -29.74
CA LYS A 268 -2.99 -5.23 -30.94
C LYS A 268 -1.64 -4.60 -30.61
N TYR A 269 -1.61 -3.70 -29.62
CA TYR A 269 -0.38 -3.05 -29.16
C TYR A 269 0.23 -3.71 -27.90
N ASN A 270 -0.33 -4.86 -27.48
CA ASN A 270 0.16 -5.68 -26.37
C ASN A 270 0.33 -7.16 -26.81
N ALA A 271 0.77 -7.42 -28.05
CA ALA A 271 0.76 -8.75 -28.65
C ALA A 271 1.52 -9.82 -27.83
N ALA A 272 2.61 -9.44 -27.15
CA ALA A 272 3.36 -10.33 -26.25
C ALA A 272 2.53 -10.91 -25.09
N HIS A 273 1.41 -10.27 -24.76
CA HIS A 273 0.52 -10.66 -23.67
C HIS A 273 -0.78 -11.35 -24.15
N ALA A 274 -0.97 -11.50 -25.46
CA ALA A 274 -2.22 -12.01 -26.04
C ALA A 274 -2.63 -13.41 -25.54
N LYS A 275 -1.66 -14.26 -25.16
CA LYS A 275 -1.91 -15.59 -24.57
C LYS A 275 -2.09 -15.59 -23.06
N ARG A 276 -1.69 -14.52 -22.37
CA ARG A 276 -1.63 -14.46 -20.90
C ARG A 276 -2.72 -13.60 -20.28
N TRP A 277 -3.12 -12.52 -20.96
CA TRP A 277 -4.13 -11.61 -20.42
C TRP A 277 -5.53 -12.18 -20.59
N ASP A 278 -6.20 -12.31 -19.46
CA ASP A 278 -7.59 -12.72 -19.37
C ASP A 278 -8.52 -11.51 -19.25
N PHE A 279 -9.67 -11.59 -19.90
CA PHE A 279 -10.69 -10.55 -19.97
C PHE A 279 -12.06 -11.03 -19.46
N THR A 280 -12.10 -12.19 -18.80
CA THR A 280 -13.33 -12.83 -18.29
C THR A 280 -14.20 -11.86 -17.47
N ALA A 281 -13.64 -11.07 -16.56
CA ALA A 281 -14.41 -10.13 -15.74
C ALA A 281 -15.03 -9.00 -16.59
N LEU A 282 -14.31 -8.51 -17.62
CA LEU A 282 -14.86 -7.53 -18.56
C LEU A 282 -16.00 -8.13 -19.38
N HIS A 283 -15.83 -9.35 -19.89
CA HIS A 283 -16.89 -10.06 -20.61
C HIS A 283 -18.13 -10.27 -19.74
N LEU A 284 -17.95 -10.70 -18.49
CA LEU A 284 -19.03 -10.87 -17.52
C LEU A 284 -19.73 -9.55 -17.16
N TYR A 285 -18.98 -8.46 -17.01
CA TYR A 285 -19.54 -7.14 -16.76
C TYR A 285 -20.46 -6.71 -17.91
N CYS A 286 -19.98 -6.81 -19.15
CA CYS A 286 -20.78 -6.46 -20.31
C CYS A 286 -22.05 -7.32 -20.38
N ASN A 287 -21.95 -8.65 -20.26
CA ASN A 287 -23.12 -9.53 -20.37
C ASN A 287 -24.20 -9.32 -19.29
N LYS A 288 -23.87 -8.73 -18.14
CA LYS A 288 -24.79 -8.52 -17.00
C LYS A 288 -25.34 -7.10 -16.90
N SER A 289 -24.87 -6.16 -17.72
CA SER A 289 -25.20 -4.74 -17.56
C SER A 289 -26.36 -4.34 -18.47
N ASP A 290 -27.47 -3.91 -17.86
CA ASP A 290 -28.61 -3.31 -18.59
C ASP A 290 -28.22 -2.01 -19.33
N ALA A 291 -27.04 -1.44 -19.02
CA ALA A 291 -26.48 -0.25 -19.64
C ALA A 291 -25.45 -0.56 -20.75
N MET A 292 -25.45 -1.77 -21.32
CA MET A 292 -24.52 -2.15 -22.40
C MET A 292 -24.55 -1.20 -23.58
N GLU A 293 -25.74 -0.81 -24.02
CA GLU A 293 -25.89 0.06 -25.19
C GLU A 293 -25.20 1.40 -24.98
N HIS A 294 -25.45 2.05 -23.84
CA HIS A 294 -24.79 3.29 -23.46
C HIS A 294 -23.27 3.10 -23.28
N LEU A 295 -22.80 1.96 -22.77
CA LEU A 295 -21.38 1.69 -22.60
C LEU A 295 -20.63 1.74 -23.95
N PHE A 296 -21.13 1.04 -24.96
CA PHE A 296 -20.48 0.92 -26.25
C PHE A 296 -20.76 2.10 -27.20
N GLN A 297 -21.96 2.69 -27.15
CA GLN A 297 -22.34 3.79 -28.05
C GLN A 297 -21.83 5.16 -27.59
N SER A 298 -21.65 5.39 -26.28
CA SER A 298 -21.24 6.69 -25.74
C SER A 298 -19.99 6.59 -24.88
N LEU A 299 -20.03 5.82 -23.78
CA LEU A 299 -18.99 5.93 -22.75
C LEU A 299 -17.61 5.50 -23.26
N LEU A 300 -17.50 4.36 -23.93
CA LEU A 300 -16.22 3.88 -24.46
C LEU A 300 -15.65 4.80 -25.56
N PRO A 301 -16.44 5.26 -26.55
CA PRO A 301 -16.01 6.30 -27.48
C PRO A 301 -15.48 7.57 -26.78
N ASP A 302 -16.18 8.06 -25.75
CA ASP A 302 -15.77 9.24 -24.99
C ASP A 302 -14.46 8.99 -24.23
N MET A 303 -14.29 7.79 -23.64
CA MET A 303 -13.04 7.37 -23.00
C MET A 303 -11.89 7.27 -24.00
N VAL A 304 -12.14 6.77 -25.22
CA VAL A 304 -11.13 6.73 -26.30
C VAL A 304 -10.71 8.14 -26.67
N GLN A 305 -11.65 9.06 -26.90
CA GLN A 305 -11.32 10.47 -27.19
C GLN A 305 -10.49 11.08 -26.06
N LEU A 306 -10.87 10.83 -24.81
CA LEU A 306 -10.15 11.29 -23.64
C LEU A 306 -8.72 10.72 -23.57
N ALA A 307 -8.52 9.44 -23.92
CA ALA A 307 -7.19 8.82 -23.98
C ALA A 307 -6.32 9.37 -25.12
N LEU A 308 -6.90 9.54 -26.32
CA LEU A 308 -6.18 10.02 -27.50
C LEU A 308 -5.82 11.51 -27.45
N ARG A 309 -6.53 12.31 -26.63
CA ARG A 309 -6.20 13.71 -26.32
C ARG A 309 -5.03 13.87 -25.34
N ALA A 310 -4.44 12.79 -24.84
CA ALA A 310 -3.35 12.88 -23.86
C ALA A 310 -2.13 13.73 -24.30
N PRO A 311 -1.69 13.73 -25.57
CA PRO A 311 -0.62 14.63 -26.02
C PRO A 311 -0.97 16.13 -25.95
N GLU A 312 -2.27 16.47 -26.06
CA GLU A 312 -2.77 17.84 -25.97
C GLU A 312 -2.91 18.30 -24.51
N LEU A 313 -3.19 17.36 -23.60
CA LEU A 313 -3.50 17.63 -22.20
C LEU A 313 -2.25 17.51 -21.31
N CYS A 314 -1.42 16.49 -21.52
CA CYS A 314 -0.24 16.20 -20.71
C CYS A 314 1.02 16.61 -21.48
N THR A 315 1.19 17.92 -21.64
CA THR A 315 2.21 18.52 -22.52
C THR A 315 3.59 18.64 -21.87
N LYS A 316 3.69 18.47 -20.55
CA LYS A 316 4.94 18.54 -19.80
C LYS A 316 5.32 17.14 -19.29
N PRO A 317 6.62 16.78 -19.33
CA PRO A 317 7.12 15.56 -18.69
C PRO A 317 6.66 15.46 -17.23
N ILE A 318 6.16 14.28 -16.87
CA ILE A 318 5.74 13.98 -15.49
C ILE A 318 6.93 13.31 -14.81
N PRO A 319 7.56 13.94 -13.80
CA PRO A 319 8.68 13.32 -13.10
C PRO A 319 8.21 12.11 -12.30
N LEU A 320 9.10 11.14 -12.14
CA LEU A 320 8.92 10.05 -11.19
C LEU A 320 9.26 10.54 -9.79
N LEU A 321 8.35 10.33 -8.86
CA LEU A 321 8.56 10.52 -7.43
C LEU A 321 9.31 9.31 -6.88
N LYS A 322 10.64 9.32 -7.06
CA LYS A 322 11.55 8.24 -6.64
C LYS A 322 11.79 8.22 -5.13
N GLU A 323 12.30 7.09 -4.65
CA GLU A 323 12.80 6.93 -3.29
C GLU A 323 13.75 8.06 -2.87
N GLY A 324 13.58 8.56 -1.65
CA GLY A 324 14.36 9.64 -1.06
C GLY A 324 13.95 11.05 -1.50
N MET A 325 13.04 11.20 -2.47
CA MET A 325 12.65 12.52 -2.96
C MET A 325 11.64 13.22 -2.04
N ASN A 326 11.86 14.51 -1.83
CA ASN A 326 10.86 15.46 -1.36
C ASN A 326 10.40 16.31 -2.56
N HIS A 327 9.36 15.87 -3.25
CA HIS A 327 8.91 16.52 -4.49
C HIS A 327 7.39 16.41 -4.65
N SER A 328 6.84 17.40 -5.34
CA SER A 328 5.42 17.50 -5.61
C SER A 328 5.08 17.58 -7.10
N ILE A 329 3.90 17.07 -7.46
CA ILE A 329 3.31 17.20 -8.79
C ILE A 329 1.89 17.75 -8.63
N THR A 330 1.59 18.88 -9.27
CA THR A 330 0.22 19.39 -9.39
C THR A 330 -0.24 19.33 -10.83
N MET A 331 -1.37 18.65 -11.06
CA MET A 331 -1.99 18.46 -12.37
C MET A 331 -3.50 18.67 -12.28
N SER A 332 -4.13 18.94 -13.42
CA SER A 332 -5.58 19.06 -13.49
C SER A 332 -6.28 17.70 -13.44
N GLN A 333 -7.52 17.69 -12.96
CA GLN A 333 -8.36 16.50 -13.01
C GLN A 333 -8.61 16.03 -14.46
N GLU A 334 -8.69 16.93 -15.46
CA GLU A 334 -8.82 16.55 -16.88
C GLU A 334 -7.56 15.81 -17.38
N GLN A 335 -6.36 16.24 -16.96
CA GLN A 335 -5.11 15.50 -17.24
C GLN A 335 -5.15 14.10 -16.62
N ILE A 336 -5.56 13.98 -15.36
CA ILE A 336 -5.68 12.68 -14.68
C ILE A 336 -6.69 11.77 -15.38
N ALA A 337 -7.85 12.30 -15.77
CA ALA A 337 -8.86 11.56 -16.50
C ALA A 337 -8.33 10.99 -17.83
N SER A 338 -7.55 11.78 -18.56
CA SER A 338 -6.87 11.34 -19.79
C SER A 338 -5.85 10.23 -19.54
N LEU A 339 -5.05 10.35 -18.48
CA LEU A 339 -4.07 9.33 -18.13
C LEU A 339 -4.72 8.03 -17.62
N LEU A 340 -5.81 8.12 -16.84
CA LEU A 340 -6.56 6.95 -16.38
C LEU A 340 -7.29 6.25 -17.53
N ALA A 341 -7.77 6.99 -18.53
CA ALA A 341 -8.30 6.39 -19.75
C ALA A 341 -7.19 5.60 -20.49
N ASN A 342 -5.97 6.14 -20.56
CA ASN A 342 -4.80 5.43 -21.10
C ASN A 342 -4.45 4.17 -20.27
N ALA A 343 -4.61 4.21 -18.94
CA ALA A 343 -4.42 3.05 -18.07
C ALA A 343 -5.50 1.98 -18.29
N PHE A 344 -6.76 2.38 -18.49
CA PHE A 344 -7.87 1.48 -18.81
C PHE A 344 -7.62 0.71 -20.11
N PHE A 345 -7.14 1.40 -21.14
CA PHE A 345 -6.75 0.77 -22.42
C PHE A 345 -5.34 0.14 -22.39
N CYS A 346 -4.68 0.08 -21.24
CA CYS A 346 -3.39 -0.59 -21.07
C CYS A 346 -2.29 -0.10 -22.03
N THR A 347 -2.20 1.22 -22.21
CA THR A 347 -1.29 1.83 -23.21
C THR A 347 0.10 2.12 -22.67
N PHE A 348 0.29 2.23 -21.34
CA PHE A 348 1.58 2.62 -20.76
C PHE A 348 2.66 1.56 -21.05
N PRO A 349 3.73 1.92 -21.77
CA PRO A 349 4.79 0.99 -22.14
C PRO A 349 5.67 0.65 -20.93
N ARG A 350 6.37 -0.49 -20.97
CA ARG A 350 7.29 -0.95 -19.90
C ARG A 350 6.63 -1.20 -18.52
N ARG A 351 5.30 -1.13 -18.41
CA ARG A 351 4.53 -1.32 -17.17
C ARG A 351 3.82 -2.68 -17.05
N ASN A 352 4.10 -3.62 -17.95
CA ASN A 352 3.43 -4.93 -18.02
C ASN A 352 4.31 -6.10 -17.54
N SER A 353 5.47 -5.81 -16.96
CA SER A 353 6.41 -6.80 -16.41
C SER A 353 7.09 -6.24 -15.16
N ARG A 354 7.21 -7.06 -14.12
CA ARG A 354 7.94 -6.70 -12.89
C ARG A 354 9.44 -7.04 -12.94
N LYS A 355 9.93 -7.53 -14.08
CA LYS A 355 11.34 -7.90 -14.28
C LYS A 355 12.20 -6.78 -14.91
N THR A 356 11.66 -5.58 -15.00
CA THR A 356 12.23 -4.47 -15.79
C THR A 356 12.36 -3.20 -14.95
N GLU A 357 12.80 -2.11 -15.57
CA GLU A 357 12.90 -0.73 -15.05
C GLU A 357 11.87 -0.34 -13.97
N TYR A 358 10.58 -0.62 -14.18
CA TYR A 358 9.50 -0.25 -13.25
C TYR A 358 9.17 -1.32 -12.20
N SER A 359 10.09 -2.23 -11.88
CA SER A 359 9.87 -3.31 -10.90
C SER A 359 9.49 -2.78 -9.51
N ASN A 360 10.01 -1.61 -9.13
CA ASN A 360 9.73 -0.94 -7.86
C ASN A 360 8.56 0.05 -7.94
N TYR A 361 7.73 -0.02 -8.98
CA TYR A 361 6.52 0.81 -9.14
C TYR A 361 5.26 -0.06 -9.11
N PRO A 362 4.11 0.47 -8.64
CA PRO A 362 2.85 -0.26 -8.71
C PRO A 362 2.38 -0.49 -10.16
N ASP A 363 1.51 -1.49 -10.35
CA ASP A 363 0.88 -1.75 -11.65
C ASP A 363 -0.08 -0.59 -12.01
N ILE A 364 0.07 0.07 -13.16
CA ILE A 364 -0.84 1.16 -13.59
C ILE A 364 -1.88 0.69 -14.63
N ASN A 365 -1.49 -0.16 -15.57
CA ASN A 365 -2.42 -0.68 -16.59
C ASN A 365 -3.47 -1.59 -15.94
N LEU A 366 -4.73 -1.48 -16.39
CA LEU A 366 -5.87 -2.15 -15.75
C LEU A 366 -6.13 -3.59 -16.24
N CYS A 367 -5.18 -4.22 -16.94
CA CYS A 367 -5.36 -5.57 -17.50
C CYS A 367 -5.76 -6.60 -16.43
N ARG A 368 -5.20 -6.51 -15.22
CA ARG A 368 -5.56 -7.39 -14.10
C ARG A 368 -6.96 -7.15 -13.58
N LEU A 369 -7.59 -6.01 -13.83
CA LEU A 369 -8.98 -5.77 -13.44
C LEU A 369 -9.94 -6.58 -14.33
N PHE A 370 -9.52 -6.92 -15.55
CA PHE A 370 -10.33 -7.65 -16.52
C PHE A 370 -10.27 -9.18 -16.34
N GLU A 371 -9.33 -9.69 -15.55
CA GLU A 371 -9.08 -11.14 -15.39
C GLU A 371 -10.05 -11.82 -14.39
N GLY A 372 -10.28 -13.11 -14.57
CA GLY A 372 -10.98 -13.98 -13.64
C GLY A 372 -12.49 -13.77 -13.56
N SER A 373 -13.14 -14.63 -12.77
CA SER A 373 -14.58 -14.62 -12.54
C SER A 373 -14.97 -14.05 -11.17
N TYR A 374 -14.01 -13.48 -10.43
CA TYR A 374 -14.24 -12.95 -9.09
C TYR A 374 -15.32 -11.85 -9.13
N PRO A 375 -16.49 -12.04 -8.49
CA PRO A 375 -17.64 -11.15 -8.68
C PRO A 375 -17.37 -9.69 -8.33
N LYS A 376 -16.47 -9.43 -7.37
CA LYS A 376 -16.18 -8.05 -6.95
C LYS A 376 -15.45 -7.24 -8.01
N LYS A 377 -14.81 -7.85 -9.02
CA LYS A 377 -14.25 -7.11 -10.16
C LYS A 377 -15.33 -6.39 -10.96
N ILE A 378 -16.55 -6.95 -11.03
CA ILE A 378 -17.71 -6.29 -11.65
C ILE A 378 -18.07 -5.03 -10.85
N GLU A 379 -18.10 -5.10 -9.53
CA GLU A 379 -18.38 -3.93 -8.68
C GLU A 379 -17.29 -2.86 -8.82
N LYS A 380 -16.01 -3.24 -8.87
CA LYS A 380 -14.92 -2.32 -9.18
C LYS A 380 -15.10 -1.63 -10.55
N LEU A 381 -15.48 -2.39 -11.58
CA LEU A 381 -15.73 -1.86 -12.92
C LEU A 381 -16.90 -0.86 -12.90
N LYS A 382 -18.00 -1.15 -12.18
CA LYS A 382 -19.11 -0.20 -11.99
C LYS A 382 -18.62 1.12 -11.38
N THR A 383 -17.82 1.04 -10.32
CA THR A 383 -17.28 2.23 -9.64
C THR A 383 -16.39 3.06 -10.57
N LEU A 384 -15.44 2.43 -11.27
CA LEU A 384 -14.55 3.15 -12.20
C LEU A 384 -15.28 3.71 -13.43
N LEU A 385 -16.26 2.99 -13.98
CA LEU A 385 -17.03 3.47 -15.12
C LEU A 385 -17.99 4.61 -14.71
N CYS A 386 -18.41 4.67 -13.44
CA CYS A 386 -19.12 5.84 -12.90
C CYS A 386 -18.25 7.10 -12.92
N TYR A 387 -16.96 6.97 -12.59
CA TYR A 387 -15.99 8.06 -12.73
C TYR A 387 -15.83 8.51 -14.17
N PHE A 388 -15.54 7.57 -15.09
CA PHE A 388 -15.37 7.93 -16.51
C PHE A 388 -16.62 8.60 -17.08
N ARG A 389 -17.82 8.08 -16.76
CA ARG A 389 -19.09 8.72 -17.16
C ARG A 389 -19.22 10.14 -16.63
N SER A 390 -18.76 10.40 -15.41
CA SER A 390 -18.85 11.72 -14.79
C SER A 390 -17.91 12.72 -15.46
N VAL A 391 -16.63 12.35 -15.66
CA VAL A 391 -15.60 13.25 -16.21
C VAL A 391 -15.72 13.46 -17.72
N THR A 392 -16.33 12.52 -18.46
CA THR A 392 -16.62 12.70 -19.89
C THR A 392 -17.88 13.52 -20.11
N ALA A 393 -18.91 13.37 -19.26
CA ALA A 393 -20.13 14.18 -19.34
C ALA A 393 -19.89 15.64 -18.89
N GLN A 394 -19.09 15.84 -17.84
CA GLN A 394 -18.71 17.16 -17.36
C GLN A 394 -17.22 17.18 -17.02
N LYS A 395 -16.45 17.91 -17.82
CA LYS A 395 -15.00 18.02 -17.61
C LYS A 395 -14.69 18.63 -16.23
N PRO A 396 -13.89 17.96 -15.40
CA PRO A 396 -13.56 18.45 -14.07
C PRO A 396 -12.59 19.64 -14.17
N THR A 397 -12.79 20.64 -13.31
CA THR A 397 -12.06 21.93 -13.37
C THR A 397 -11.05 22.10 -12.24
N GLY A 398 -10.92 21.11 -11.35
CA GLY A 398 -10.03 21.17 -10.20
C GLY A 398 -8.61 20.73 -10.53
N LEU A 399 -7.76 20.83 -9.50
CA LEU A 399 -6.37 20.38 -9.51
C LEU A 399 -6.19 19.33 -8.42
N VAL A 400 -5.32 18.37 -8.67
CA VAL A 400 -4.89 17.38 -7.69
C VAL A 400 -3.38 17.52 -7.52
N THR A 401 -2.95 17.48 -6.27
CA THR A 401 -1.55 17.59 -5.89
C THR A 401 -1.07 16.30 -5.24
N PHE A 402 0.03 15.75 -5.73
CA PHE A 402 0.71 14.57 -5.21
C PHE A 402 2.07 14.97 -4.66
N THR A 403 2.32 14.73 -3.38
CA THR A 403 3.57 15.11 -2.70
C THR A 403 4.20 13.89 -2.09
N ARG A 404 5.32 13.41 -2.65
CA ARG A 404 6.17 12.44 -1.97
C ARG A 404 7.02 13.21 -0.96
N LYS A 405 7.06 12.68 0.25
CA LYS A 405 7.80 13.28 1.33
C LYS A 405 8.67 12.22 1.99
N CYS A 406 9.96 12.52 2.13
CA CYS A 406 10.96 11.74 2.83
C CYS A 406 11.39 12.48 4.10
N LEU A 407 11.40 11.77 5.23
CA LEU A 407 11.87 12.29 6.49
C LEU A 407 13.36 11.95 6.71
N ASP A 408 14.21 12.96 6.66
CA ASP A 408 15.68 12.76 6.78
C ASP A 408 16.15 12.71 8.24
N HIS A 409 15.46 13.40 9.15
CA HIS A 409 15.85 13.51 10.56
C HIS A 409 14.67 13.24 11.50
N PRO A 410 14.57 12.07 12.17
CA PRO A 410 13.54 11.77 13.17
C PRO A 410 13.69 12.64 14.46
N PRO A 411 12.66 12.83 15.33
CA PRO A 411 12.75 13.65 16.53
C PRO A 411 13.45 12.83 17.60
N SER A 412 13.95 13.50 18.63
CA SER A 412 14.43 12.81 19.81
C SER A 412 13.26 12.51 20.75
N TRP A 413 12.50 11.48 20.42
CA TRP A 413 11.31 11.12 21.18
C TRP A 413 11.50 10.89 22.65
N LYS A 414 12.52 10.12 23.04
CA LYS A 414 12.80 9.81 24.44
C LYS A 414 12.89 11.07 25.29
N ASN A 415 13.24 12.19 24.65
CA ASN A 415 13.44 13.48 25.27
C ASN A 415 12.28 14.47 25.00
N SER A 416 11.25 14.07 24.24
CA SER A 416 10.12 14.94 23.92
C SER A 416 9.28 15.26 25.16
N GLN A 417 9.05 16.56 25.36
CA GLN A 417 8.21 17.10 26.43
C GLN A 417 6.77 17.36 25.96
N THR A 418 6.43 16.98 24.72
CA THR A 418 5.11 17.23 24.14
C THR A 418 4.03 16.47 24.90
N LEU A 419 2.89 17.12 25.16
CA LEU A 419 1.72 16.48 25.76
C LEU A 419 0.76 15.97 24.69
N LEU A 420 -0.10 15.00 25.03
CA LEU A 420 -1.13 14.54 24.11
C LEU A 420 -2.14 15.65 23.80
N THR A 421 -2.59 15.66 22.55
CA THR A 421 -3.61 16.57 22.02
C THR A 421 -5.02 16.01 22.24
N LYS A 422 -6.05 16.73 21.77
CA LYS A 422 -7.44 16.30 21.92
C LYS A 422 -7.69 15.00 21.15
N LEU A 423 -8.54 14.15 21.73
CA LEU A 423 -9.02 12.91 21.11
C LEU A 423 -10.54 12.94 21.03
N HIS A 424 -11.08 12.66 19.85
CA HIS A 424 -12.43 12.15 19.65
C HIS A 424 -12.32 10.69 19.21
N VAL A 425 -12.97 9.76 19.90
CA VAL A 425 -12.99 8.34 19.49
C VAL A 425 -14.43 7.85 19.36
N THR A 426 -14.74 7.16 18.27
CA THR A 426 -16.10 6.70 17.97
C THR A 426 -16.12 5.32 17.34
N CYS A 427 -17.16 4.54 17.64
CA CYS A 427 -17.44 3.26 17.00
C CYS A 427 -18.34 3.37 15.77
N GLU A 428 -18.86 4.56 15.45
CA GLU A 428 -19.73 4.78 14.28
C GLU A 428 -19.06 5.72 13.26
N GLY A 429 -19.55 5.69 12.03
CA GLY A 429 -19.04 6.51 10.94
C GLY A 429 -17.73 5.99 10.33
N THR A 430 -17.27 6.70 9.30
CA THR A 430 -16.06 6.36 8.54
C THR A 430 -15.15 7.58 8.38
N ILE A 431 -13.90 7.33 7.99
CA ILE A 431 -12.89 8.37 7.79
C ILE A 431 -13.33 9.34 6.69
N GLU A 432 -13.84 8.82 5.57
CA GLU A 432 -14.26 9.58 4.40
C GLU A 432 -15.51 10.44 4.67
N ASP A 433 -16.52 9.90 5.36
CA ASP A 433 -17.79 10.60 5.57
C ASP A 433 -17.72 11.55 6.78
N SER A 434 -17.18 11.10 7.91
CA SER A 434 -17.19 11.86 9.16
C SER A 434 -15.93 12.73 9.33
N GLY A 435 -14.85 12.40 8.62
CA GLY A 435 -13.57 13.12 8.63
C GLY A 435 -13.46 14.22 7.57
N HIS A 436 -14.56 14.73 7.00
CA HIS A 436 -14.52 15.82 6.01
C HIS A 436 -13.71 17.04 6.51
N GLY A 437 -12.78 17.53 5.69
CA GLY A 437 -11.88 18.65 6.04
C GLY A 437 -10.78 18.29 7.06
N MET A 438 -10.69 17.05 7.52
CA MET A 438 -9.57 16.54 8.31
C MET A 438 -8.47 15.96 7.41
N LEU A 439 -7.30 15.71 7.99
CA LEU A 439 -6.28 14.88 7.35
C LEU A 439 -6.70 13.41 7.45
N GLN A 440 -7.21 12.86 6.36
CA GLN A 440 -7.75 11.50 6.29
C GLN A 440 -6.64 10.49 5.98
N VAL A 441 -6.49 9.51 6.85
CA VAL A 441 -5.45 8.48 6.71
C VAL A 441 -5.94 7.35 5.79
N ASP A 442 -5.13 7.01 4.81
CA ASP A 442 -5.25 5.79 4.03
C ASP A 442 -4.24 4.74 4.53
N PHE A 443 -4.73 3.52 4.76
CA PHE A 443 -3.96 2.41 5.35
C PHE A 443 -3.16 1.68 4.27
N ALA A 444 -2.21 2.42 3.72
CA ALA A 444 -1.58 2.08 2.45
C ALA A 444 -0.58 0.93 2.51
N ASN A 445 -0.52 0.18 1.40
CA ASN A 445 0.62 -0.65 1.03
C ASN A 445 1.83 0.23 0.64
N ARG A 446 3.06 -0.31 0.73
CA ARG A 446 4.25 0.41 0.20
C ARG A 446 4.14 0.72 -1.29
N PHE A 447 3.45 -0.15 -2.04
CA PHE A 447 3.00 0.14 -3.39
C PHE A 447 1.63 0.80 -3.31
N VAL A 448 1.59 2.13 -3.37
CA VAL A 448 0.36 2.92 -3.17
C VAL A 448 -0.81 2.42 -4.02
N GLY A 449 -1.99 2.38 -3.42
CA GLY A 449 -3.22 1.82 -4.00
C GLY A 449 -3.28 0.29 -3.97
N GLY A 450 -2.31 -0.39 -3.34
CA GLY A 450 -2.31 -1.82 -3.10
C GLY A 450 -2.73 -2.65 -4.32
N GLY A 451 -3.76 -3.47 -4.12
CA GLY A 451 -4.37 -4.34 -5.12
C GLY A 451 -5.51 -3.70 -5.92
N VAL A 452 -5.62 -2.36 -6.01
CA VAL A 452 -6.79 -1.69 -6.61
C VAL A 452 -7.03 -2.13 -8.06
N THR A 453 -5.95 -2.25 -8.84
CA THR A 453 -5.99 -2.71 -10.24
C THR A 453 -6.09 -4.23 -10.38
N GLY A 454 -6.07 -4.98 -9.27
CA GLY A 454 -6.18 -6.43 -9.19
C GLY A 454 -7.38 -6.87 -8.32
N SER A 455 -7.14 -7.71 -7.33
CA SER A 455 -8.20 -8.32 -6.50
C SER A 455 -8.41 -7.65 -5.13
N GLY A 456 -7.48 -6.80 -4.65
CA GLY A 456 -7.60 -6.16 -3.33
C GLY A 456 -8.84 -5.27 -3.23
N LEU A 457 -9.58 -5.35 -2.13
CA LEU A 457 -10.82 -4.58 -1.94
C LEU A 457 -11.06 -4.25 -0.46
N VAL A 458 -10.00 -3.82 0.22
CA VAL A 458 -10.07 -3.36 1.60
C VAL A 458 -10.01 -1.83 1.62
N GLN A 459 -9.72 -1.21 2.77
CA GLN A 459 -9.83 0.24 2.96
C GLN A 459 -9.09 1.07 1.88
N GLU A 460 -7.83 0.73 1.55
CA GLU A 460 -7.04 1.44 0.54
C GLU A 460 -7.67 1.33 -0.86
N GLU A 461 -7.98 0.11 -1.31
CA GLU A 461 -8.53 -0.05 -2.66
C GLU A 461 -9.94 0.52 -2.79
N ILE A 462 -10.77 0.42 -1.75
CA ILE A 462 -12.10 1.06 -1.73
C ILE A 462 -11.94 2.56 -1.91
N ARG A 463 -10.99 3.19 -1.20
CA ARG A 463 -10.76 4.63 -1.31
C ARG A 463 -10.30 5.03 -2.71
N PHE A 464 -9.37 4.28 -3.29
CA PHE A 464 -8.92 4.51 -4.67
C PHE A 464 -10.01 4.26 -5.71
N LEU A 465 -11.03 3.44 -5.43
CA LEU A 465 -12.16 3.23 -6.34
C LEU A 465 -13.18 4.36 -6.26
N ILE A 466 -13.50 4.88 -5.07
CA ILE A 466 -14.48 5.98 -4.95
C ILE A 466 -13.87 7.36 -5.25
N ASN A 467 -12.54 7.50 -5.14
CA ASN A 467 -11.76 8.65 -5.61
C ASN A 467 -10.73 8.21 -6.69
N PRO A 468 -11.14 7.88 -7.94
CA PRO A 468 -10.24 7.28 -8.94
C PRO A 468 -9.01 8.08 -9.31
N GLU A 469 -9.03 9.40 -9.10
CA GLU A 469 -7.87 10.25 -9.31
C GLU A 469 -6.68 9.85 -8.44
N LEU A 470 -6.87 9.12 -7.33
CA LEU A 470 -5.79 8.55 -6.53
C LEU A 470 -5.00 7.47 -7.29
N ILE A 471 -5.65 6.71 -8.19
CA ILE A 471 -5.03 5.62 -8.96
C ILE A 471 -3.85 6.12 -9.79
N ILE A 472 -3.88 7.37 -10.25
CA ILE A 472 -2.80 7.91 -11.08
C ILE A 472 -1.47 8.05 -10.34
N SER A 473 -1.49 8.11 -9.00
CA SER A 473 -0.26 8.11 -8.19
C SER A 473 0.64 6.90 -8.51
N ARG A 474 0.04 5.76 -8.88
CA ARG A 474 0.73 4.52 -9.28
C ARG A 474 1.57 4.68 -10.54
N LEU A 475 1.26 5.67 -11.38
CA LEU A 475 2.01 5.93 -12.60
C LEU A 475 3.43 6.43 -12.30
N PHE A 476 3.58 7.27 -11.27
CA PHE A 476 4.83 8.00 -11.02
C PHE A 476 5.38 7.86 -9.59
N THR A 477 4.72 7.13 -8.69
CA THR A 477 5.22 6.96 -7.31
C THR A 477 5.92 5.60 -7.15
N GLU A 478 7.22 5.64 -6.85
CA GLU A 478 7.99 4.46 -6.48
C GLU A 478 7.53 3.89 -5.13
N ALA A 479 7.82 2.63 -4.83
CA ALA A 479 7.50 2.04 -3.53
C ALA A 479 8.01 2.92 -2.38
N LEU A 480 7.17 3.12 -1.35
CA LEU A 480 7.49 3.99 -0.22
C LEU A 480 8.41 3.29 0.78
N GLU A 481 9.48 3.97 1.20
CA GLU A 481 10.36 3.57 2.28
C GLU A 481 9.85 3.97 3.66
N HIS A 482 10.49 3.44 4.71
CA HIS A 482 9.95 3.44 6.08
C HIS A 482 9.85 4.85 6.69
N ASN A 483 10.56 5.81 6.12
CA ASN A 483 10.57 7.22 6.46
C ASN A 483 9.81 8.08 5.44
N GLU A 484 9.08 7.46 4.50
CA GLU A 484 8.40 8.16 3.42
C GLU A 484 6.88 8.03 3.49
N VAL A 485 6.20 9.05 2.96
CA VAL A 485 4.75 9.09 2.76
C VAL A 485 4.42 9.74 1.43
N LEU A 486 3.24 9.41 0.90
CA LEU A 486 2.64 10.17 -0.18
C LEU A 486 1.44 10.94 0.37
N ILE A 487 1.33 12.22 0.01
CA ILE A 487 0.21 13.09 0.40
C ILE A 487 -0.50 13.48 -0.89
N ILE A 488 -1.80 13.21 -0.97
CA ILE A 488 -2.64 13.56 -2.10
C ILE A 488 -3.71 14.53 -1.64
N THR A 489 -3.74 15.70 -2.27
CA THR A 489 -4.70 16.76 -1.96
C THR A 489 -5.57 17.01 -3.18
N GLY A 490 -6.87 16.89 -2.96
CA GLY A 490 -7.88 17.38 -3.88
C GLY A 490 -8.43 16.44 -4.93
N ALA A 491 -8.35 15.14 -4.68
CA ALA A 491 -9.15 14.22 -5.47
C ALA A 491 -10.66 14.49 -5.22
N GLU A 492 -11.51 14.16 -6.18
CA GLU A 492 -12.96 14.24 -6.03
C GLU A 492 -13.54 12.84 -5.75
N GLN A 493 -14.60 12.74 -4.94
CA GLN A 493 -15.33 11.50 -4.73
C GLN A 493 -16.45 11.36 -5.78
N TYR A 494 -16.42 10.28 -6.55
CA TYR A 494 -17.34 10.05 -7.66
C TYR A 494 -18.39 8.98 -7.39
N SER A 495 -18.19 8.12 -6.39
CA SER A 495 -19.07 7.00 -6.10
C SER A 495 -19.37 6.84 -4.61
N THR A 496 -20.55 6.31 -4.32
CA THR A 496 -20.91 5.77 -3.02
C THR A 496 -20.83 4.24 -3.06
N TYR A 497 -20.74 3.61 -1.90
CA TYR A 497 -20.66 2.15 -1.79
C TYR A 497 -21.32 1.65 -0.50
N THR A 498 -21.52 0.35 -0.42
CA THR A 498 -21.86 -0.37 0.81
C THR A 498 -20.96 -1.59 0.95
N GLY A 499 -20.86 -2.12 2.18
CA GLY A 499 -20.05 -3.30 2.49
C GLY A 499 -18.53 -3.05 2.44
N TYR A 500 -17.78 -4.13 2.62
CA TYR A 500 -16.32 -4.15 2.72
C TYR A 500 -15.80 -5.51 2.24
N ALA A 501 -14.62 -5.55 1.60
CA ALA A 501 -14.06 -6.77 1.01
C ALA A 501 -15.09 -7.52 0.13
N ASP A 502 -15.38 -8.78 0.43
CA ASP A 502 -16.32 -9.60 -0.36
C ASP A 502 -17.77 -9.09 -0.35
N SER A 503 -18.14 -8.27 0.66
CA SER A 503 -19.46 -7.64 0.74
C SER A 503 -19.56 -6.29 0.01
N TYR A 504 -18.45 -5.78 -0.56
CA TYR A 504 -18.46 -4.51 -1.28
C TYR A 504 -19.44 -4.51 -2.46
N LEU A 505 -20.24 -3.45 -2.56
CA LEU A 505 -21.17 -3.16 -3.64
C LEU A 505 -21.10 -1.68 -4.00
N TRP A 506 -21.07 -1.39 -5.31
CA TRP A 506 -21.21 -0.02 -5.79
C TRP A 506 -22.66 0.45 -5.58
N ASN A 507 -22.84 1.64 -4.99
CA ASN A 507 -24.15 2.15 -4.56
C ASN A 507 -24.58 3.45 -5.25
N GLY A 508 -23.98 3.79 -6.39
CA GLY A 508 -24.38 4.94 -7.19
C GLY A 508 -23.34 6.04 -7.32
N LYS A 509 -23.71 7.07 -8.09
CA LYS A 509 -22.91 8.28 -8.28
C LYS A 509 -22.93 9.14 -7.00
N HIS A 510 -21.78 9.63 -6.59
CA HIS A 510 -21.65 10.66 -5.56
C HIS A 510 -21.57 12.05 -6.20
N GLN A 511 -22.15 13.05 -5.55
CA GLN A 511 -21.96 14.46 -5.89
C GLN A 511 -21.12 15.09 -4.79
N ASP A 512 -19.84 15.28 -5.07
CA ASP A 512 -18.92 15.88 -4.12
C ASP A 512 -19.28 17.35 -3.89
N LYS A 513 -19.49 17.72 -2.62
CA LYS A 513 -19.82 19.08 -2.20
C LYS A 513 -18.61 19.82 -1.62
N THR A 514 -17.43 19.20 -1.62
CA THR A 514 -16.22 19.74 -1.02
C THR A 514 -15.78 21.01 -1.76
N PRO A 515 -15.57 22.14 -1.06
CA PRO A 515 -15.21 23.39 -1.73
C PRO A 515 -13.85 23.33 -2.45
N ARG A 516 -13.84 23.61 -3.76
CA ARG A 516 -12.66 23.43 -4.65
C ARG A 516 -11.45 24.36 -4.39
N TYR A 517 -11.56 25.38 -3.54
CA TYR A 517 -10.42 26.26 -3.20
C TYR A 517 -9.42 25.62 -2.22
N LEU A 518 -9.64 24.36 -1.83
CA LEU A 518 -8.90 23.62 -0.82
C LEU A 518 -7.63 22.89 -1.32
N LEU A 519 -7.39 22.87 -2.64
CA LEU A 519 -6.62 21.81 -3.32
C LEU A 519 -5.13 22.12 -3.61
N ASN A 520 -4.61 23.29 -3.21
CA ASN A 520 -3.24 23.74 -3.52
C ASN A 520 -2.34 23.84 -2.28
N ARG A 521 -1.92 22.71 -1.68
CA ARG A 521 -1.05 22.73 -0.48
C ARG A 521 0.28 21.99 -0.68
N HIS A 522 1.39 22.66 -0.35
CA HIS A 522 2.77 22.15 -0.37
C HIS A 522 3.52 22.57 0.88
N PHE A 523 3.85 21.67 1.82
CA PHE A 523 4.53 22.05 3.07
C PHE A 523 5.31 20.86 3.70
N ASN A 524 6.57 21.09 4.16
CA ASN A 524 7.66 20.07 4.33
C ASN A 524 8.21 19.77 5.76
N PRO A 525 7.83 18.71 6.52
CA PRO A 525 8.14 18.59 7.99
C PRO A 525 9.09 17.57 8.62
N PRO A 526 9.74 17.95 9.75
CA PRO A 526 10.36 17.09 10.79
C PRO A 526 9.34 16.76 11.91
N PRO A 527 9.56 15.80 12.88
CA PRO A 527 9.60 14.31 12.71
C PRO A 527 8.95 13.32 13.79
N PHE A 528 8.71 12.01 13.39
CA PHE A 528 8.29 10.64 13.98
C PHE A 528 7.08 10.45 14.96
N PRO A 529 6.32 9.28 15.03
CA PRO A 529 6.49 7.90 14.51
C PRO A 529 6.75 7.96 13.04
N PRO A 530 7.82 7.30 12.55
CA PRO A 530 8.52 7.76 11.35
C PRO A 530 7.51 7.94 10.24
N GLN A 531 6.61 6.98 10.08
CA GLN A 531 5.53 7.00 9.11
C GLN A 531 4.37 7.90 9.54
N ALA A 532 3.70 7.63 10.68
CA ALA A 532 2.52 8.37 11.15
C ALA A 532 2.78 9.86 11.25
N TYR A 533 3.86 10.23 11.89
CA TYR A 533 4.27 11.60 11.92
C TYR A 533 4.73 12.15 10.58
N CYS A 534 5.51 11.42 9.78
CA CYS A 534 5.88 11.94 8.46
C CYS A 534 4.62 12.29 7.67
N GLY A 535 3.57 11.49 7.80
CA GLY A 535 2.22 11.75 7.31
C GLY A 535 1.49 12.92 7.98
N PHE A 536 1.56 13.08 9.30
CA PHE A 536 0.78 14.08 10.06
C PHE A 536 1.38 15.49 10.04
N SER A 537 2.70 15.57 10.11
CA SER A 537 3.41 16.82 10.28
C SER A 537 3.31 17.74 9.06
N ARG A 538 3.37 19.07 9.27
CA ARG A 538 3.40 20.17 8.25
C ARG A 538 4.18 21.34 8.88
N PRO A 539 5.46 21.66 8.58
CA PRO A 539 6.14 22.72 9.29
C PRO A 539 6.14 23.98 8.43
N GLY A 540 6.58 25.07 9.04
CA GLY A 540 6.23 26.38 8.53
C GLY A 540 4.72 26.63 8.59
N VAL A 541 3.88 25.62 8.87
CA VAL A 541 2.46 25.74 9.18
C VAL A 541 2.33 25.73 10.69
N ARG A 542 1.64 26.74 11.22
CA ARG A 542 1.40 26.84 12.67
C ARG A 542 0.41 25.75 13.07
N GLY A 543 0.52 25.20 14.29
CA GLY A 543 -0.39 24.16 14.76
C GLY A 543 -1.87 24.57 14.81
N GLN A 544 -2.17 25.86 14.91
CA GLN A 544 -3.52 26.40 14.76
C GLN A 544 -4.09 26.23 13.35
N ASP A 545 -3.22 26.18 12.34
CA ASP A 545 -3.59 26.11 10.92
C ASP A 545 -3.67 24.65 10.41
N LEU A 546 -3.48 23.68 11.32
CA LEU A 546 -3.56 22.24 11.04
C LEU A 546 -4.91 21.67 11.43
N SER A 547 -5.55 20.97 10.50
CA SER A 547 -6.74 20.17 10.81
C SER A 547 -6.44 19.02 11.77
N ALA A 548 -7.48 18.43 12.36
CA ALA A 548 -7.34 17.16 13.05
C ALA A 548 -6.98 16.03 12.07
N VAL A 549 -6.48 14.92 12.60
CA VAL A 549 -6.25 13.66 11.87
C VAL A 549 -7.50 12.79 11.99
N ALA A 550 -8.09 12.38 10.87
CA ALA A 550 -9.14 11.35 10.83
C ALA A 550 -8.49 10.00 10.49
N THR A 551 -8.47 9.07 11.45
CA THR A 551 -7.79 7.77 11.32
C THR A 551 -8.55 6.65 12.03
N GLY A 552 -8.02 5.43 12.06
CA GLY A 552 -8.59 4.29 12.76
C GLY A 552 -7.57 3.18 12.94
N ASN A 553 -8.05 1.93 12.82
CA ASN A 553 -7.30 0.68 13.08
C ASN A 553 -6.20 0.36 12.04
N TRP A 554 -5.25 1.27 11.90
CA TRP A 554 -4.17 1.22 10.91
C TRP A 554 -3.26 0.01 11.12
N GLY A 555 -3.21 -0.86 10.10
CA GLY A 555 -2.36 -2.05 10.11
C GLY A 555 -2.86 -3.18 11.00
N CYS A 556 -4.13 -3.14 11.45
CA CYS A 556 -4.67 -4.11 12.42
C CYS A 556 -5.51 -5.23 11.80
N GLY A 557 -5.96 -5.08 10.55
CA GLY A 557 -6.75 -6.10 9.83
C GLY A 557 -5.85 -7.19 9.22
N VAL A 558 -5.78 -7.23 7.89
CA VAL A 558 -4.95 -8.18 7.11
C VAL A 558 -3.47 -8.19 7.55
N PHE A 559 -3.04 -7.10 8.17
CA PHE A 559 -1.68 -6.85 8.62
C PHE A 559 -1.37 -7.30 10.06
N GLY A 560 -2.38 -7.69 10.85
CA GLY A 560 -2.21 -8.34 12.15
C GLY A 560 -1.64 -7.49 13.30
N GLY A 561 -1.59 -6.16 13.18
CA GLY A 561 -1.12 -5.28 14.24
C GLY A 561 -2.12 -5.12 15.40
N ASP A 562 -1.63 -4.90 16.62
CA ASP A 562 -2.48 -4.62 17.79
C ASP A 562 -3.11 -3.21 17.72
N ALA A 563 -4.44 -3.14 17.79
CA ALA A 563 -5.19 -1.90 17.61
C ALA A 563 -4.97 -0.88 18.73
N ARG A 564 -4.79 -1.33 19.98
CA ARG A 564 -4.56 -0.44 21.13
C ARG A 564 -3.17 0.21 21.02
N LEU A 565 -2.15 -0.58 20.73
CA LEU A 565 -0.79 -0.10 20.47
C LEU A 565 -0.77 0.87 19.28
N LYS A 566 -1.42 0.52 18.17
CA LYS A 566 -1.48 1.38 16.98
C LYS A 566 -2.22 2.69 17.24
N ALA A 567 -3.29 2.67 18.04
CA ALA A 567 -3.96 3.89 18.48
C ALA A 567 -3.03 4.78 19.30
N LEU A 568 -2.32 4.21 20.29
CA LEU A 568 -1.34 4.96 21.09
C LEU A 568 -0.25 5.59 20.22
N LEU A 569 0.35 4.81 19.31
CA LEU A 569 1.41 5.30 18.42
C LEU A 569 0.91 6.47 17.55
N GLN A 570 -0.31 6.39 17.02
CA GLN A 570 -0.90 7.47 16.24
C GLN A 570 -1.19 8.72 17.08
N MET A 571 -1.64 8.58 18.32
CA MET A 571 -1.84 9.70 19.24
C MET A 571 -0.52 10.41 19.59
N LEU A 572 0.54 9.65 19.88
CA LEU A 572 1.88 10.22 20.12
C LEU A 572 2.38 11.01 18.92
N ALA A 573 2.12 10.49 17.72
CA ALA A 573 2.47 11.16 16.47
C ALA A 573 1.74 12.46 16.22
N ALA A 574 0.43 12.43 16.43
CA ALA A 574 -0.42 13.57 16.19
C ALA A 574 -0.06 14.68 17.18
N ALA A 575 0.18 14.31 18.43
CA ALA A 575 0.67 15.21 19.47
C ALA A 575 1.98 15.91 19.05
N GLU A 576 3.00 15.15 18.67
CA GLU A 576 4.29 15.70 18.23
C GLU A 576 4.14 16.54 16.94
N ALA A 577 3.18 16.19 16.08
CA ALA A 577 2.85 16.95 14.87
C ALA A 577 1.94 18.17 15.13
N GLY A 578 1.53 18.41 16.37
CA GLY A 578 0.65 19.52 16.75
C GLY A 578 -0.79 19.39 16.25
N ARG A 579 -1.30 18.16 16.11
CA ARG A 579 -2.65 17.84 15.61
C ARG A 579 -3.48 17.08 16.63
N ASP A 580 -4.78 17.38 16.64
CA ASP A 580 -5.79 16.58 17.35
C ASP A 580 -6.16 15.32 16.56
N VAL A 581 -6.81 14.35 17.20
CA VAL A 581 -7.15 13.04 16.60
C VAL A 581 -8.65 12.77 16.65
N ALA A 582 -9.24 12.41 15.51
CA ALA A 582 -10.51 11.71 15.37
C ALA A 582 -10.22 10.24 15.01
N TYR A 583 -10.54 9.32 15.92
CA TYR A 583 -10.26 7.90 15.78
C TYR A 583 -11.55 7.09 15.60
N PHE A 584 -11.65 6.38 14.48
CA PHE A 584 -12.79 5.52 14.12
C PHE A 584 -12.44 4.06 14.38
N THR A 585 -13.18 3.39 15.26
CA THR A 585 -12.95 1.98 15.63
C THR A 585 -13.77 0.98 14.78
N PHE A 586 -14.59 1.48 13.86
CA PHE A 586 -15.37 0.69 12.89
C PHE A 586 -16.27 -0.37 13.54
N GLY A 587 -17.14 0.05 14.46
CA GLY A 587 -18.09 -0.80 15.17
C GLY A 587 -17.58 -1.35 16.50
N ASP A 588 -16.27 -1.30 16.77
CA ASP A 588 -15.69 -1.83 18.00
C ASP A 588 -15.85 -0.85 19.18
N ARG A 589 -16.92 -1.05 19.96
CA ARG A 589 -17.23 -0.27 21.17
C ARG A 589 -16.24 -0.52 22.31
N ALA A 590 -15.71 -1.74 22.43
CA ALA A 590 -14.78 -2.08 23.50
C ALA A 590 -13.45 -1.35 23.26
N LEU A 591 -12.93 -1.40 22.03
CA LEU A 591 -11.74 -0.67 21.63
C LEU A 591 -11.91 0.85 21.78
N MET A 592 -13.08 1.40 21.46
CA MET A 592 -13.37 2.83 21.66
C MET A 592 -13.21 3.24 23.13
N THR A 593 -13.79 2.45 24.04
CA THR A 593 -13.70 2.68 25.49
C THR A 593 -12.26 2.53 25.98
N ASP A 594 -11.52 1.53 25.52
CA ASP A 594 -10.14 1.30 25.93
C ASP A 594 -9.20 2.42 25.45
N ILE A 595 -9.36 2.87 24.20
CA ILE A 595 -8.57 3.99 23.66
C ILE A 595 -8.85 5.28 24.44
N HIS A 596 -10.12 5.57 24.73
CA HIS A 596 -10.50 6.74 25.53
C HIS A 596 -9.91 6.66 26.94
N THR A 597 -10.10 5.53 27.64
CA THR A 597 -9.60 5.32 29.00
C THR A 597 -8.08 5.49 29.06
N MET A 598 -7.36 4.90 28.09
CA MET A 598 -5.92 5.06 27.97
C MET A 598 -5.53 6.53 27.73
N HIS A 599 -6.23 7.25 26.85
CA HIS A 599 -5.97 8.67 26.58
C HIS A 599 -6.19 9.53 27.82
N SER A 600 -7.35 9.42 28.47
CA SER A 600 -7.70 10.16 29.70
C SER A 600 -6.66 9.96 30.80
N PHE A 601 -6.31 8.70 31.08
CA PHE A 601 -5.30 8.34 32.08
C PHE A 601 -3.96 9.04 31.83
N LEU A 602 -3.52 9.09 30.57
CA LEU A 602 -2.25 9.70 30.16
C LEU A 602 -2.29 11.24 30.19
N THR A 603 -3.44 11.85 29.86
CA THR A 603 -3.60 13.31 29.87
C THR A 603 -3.76 13.87 31.27
N GLU A 604 -4.52 13.22 32.15
CA GLU A 604 -4.74 13.66 33.54
C GLU A 604 -3.45 13.69 34.37
N ARG A 605 -2.51 12.80 34.04
CA ARG A 605 -1.20 12.71 34.69
C ARG A 605 -0.13 13.58 34.03
N ASN A 606 -0.47 14.38 33.02
CA ASN A 606 0.45 15.21 32.25
C ASN A 606 1.69 14.46 31.75
N ILE A 607 1.53 13.19 31.37
CA ILE A 607 2.66 12.38 30.92
C ILE A 607 3.07 12.89 29.53
N SER A 608 4.35 13.18 29.35
CA SER A 608 4.92 13.61 28.06
C SER A 608 5.04 12.46 27.05
N VAL A 609 5.23 12.79 25.79
CA VAL A 609 5.52 11.84 24.70
C VAL A 609 6.80 11.06 24.98
N GLY A 610 7.86 11.69 25.52
CA GLY A 610 9.13 11.03 25.77
C GLY A 610 9.12 10.06 26.94
N GLU A 611 8.42 10.41 28.01
CA GLU A 611 8.14 9.45 29.09
C GLU A 611 7.38 8.23 28.54
N LYS A 612 6.44 8.41 27.61
CA LYS A 612 5.65 7.29 27.04
C LYS A 612 6.50 6.33 26.20
N GLN A 613 7.46 6.84 25.43
CA GLN A 613 8.31 5.98 24.59
C GLN A 613 9.22 5.06 25.41
N ALA A 614 9.77 5.55 26.54
CA ALA A 614 10.57 4.72 27.45
C ALA A 614 9.75 3.54 28.04
N HIS A 615 8.44 3.74 28.23
CA HIS A 615 7.53 2.74 28.80
C HIS A 615 6.95 1.77 27.76
N THR A 616 6.83 2.17 26.48
CA THR A 616 6.41 1.25 25.40
C THR A 616 7.47 0.19 25.10
N HIS A 617 8.76 0.52 25.25
CA HIS A 617 9.87 -0.41 25.04
C HIS A 617 10.10 -1.40 26.19
N THR A 618 9.59 -1.12 27.39
CA THR A 618 9.88 -1.93 28.59
C THR A 618 8.79 -2.95 28.92
N HIS A 619 7.72 -3.07 28.12
CA HIS A 619 6.52 -3.89 28.41
C HIS A 619 5.93 -3.69 29.83
N ARG A 620 6.36 -2.65 30.57
CA ARG A 620 6.11 -2.51 32.01
C ARG A 620 4.77 -1.85 32.34
N PHE A 621 4.12 -1.19 31.38
CA PHE A 621 2.85 -0.49 31.58
C PHE A 621 1.61 -1.13 30.93
N LEU A 622 1.79 -2.01 29.94
CA LEU A 622 0.65 -2.73 29.34
C LEU A 622 0.02 -3.71 30.35
N PRO A 623 0.75 -4.44 31.21
CA PRO A 623 0.12 -5.30 32.20
C PRO A 623 -0.58 -4.52 33.33
N SER A 624 -0.06 -3.35 33.73
CA SER A 624 -0.58 -2.60 34.87
C SER A 624 -1.79 -1.71 34.56
N LEU A 625 -2.04 -1.37 33.28
CA LEU A 625 -3.29 -0.74 32.82
C LEU A 625 -4.39 -1.76 32.51
N PHE A 626 -4.03 -3.00 32.14
CA PHE A 626 -4.98 -4.04 31.70
C PHE A 626 -5.23 -5.16 32.72
N TYR A 627 -4.77 -5.01 33.97
CA TYR A 627 -5.11 -5.95 35.06
C TYR A 627 -6.51 -5.73 35.65
N ILE A 628 -7.50 -5.42 34.80
CA ILE A 628 -8.91 -5.66 35.08
C ILE A 628 -9.53 -6.23 33.80
N SER A 629 -9.74 -7.55 33.83
CA SER A 629 -10.39 -8.40 32.82
C SER A 629 -9.57 -8.92 31.64
N SER A 630 -9.22 -10.21 31.78
CA SER A 630 -9.06 -11.23 30.73
C SER A 630 -7.67 -11.50 30.14
N CYS A 631 -7.20 -12.73 30.38
CA CYS A 631 -5.91 -13.30 30.01
C CYS A 631 -5.83 -13.66 28.52
N HIS A 632 -4.87 -13.11 27.77
CA HIS A 632 -4.27 -13.79 26.61
C HIS A 632 -2.80 -13.39 26.40
N PRO A 633 -1.90 -14.33 26.07
CA PRO A 633 -0.48 -14.04 25.88
C PRO A 633 -0.19 -13.42 24.50
N LEU A 634 0.57 -12.32 24.50
CA LEU A 634 1.09 -11.63 23.33
C LEU A 634 2.18 -12.46 22.63
N LYS A 635 2.11 -12.59 21.29
CA LYS A 635 3.13 -13.24 20.43
C LYS A 635 4.24 -12.24 20.01
N PRO A 636 5.48 -12.71 19.73
CA PRO A 636 6.60 -11.83 19.38
C PRO A 636 6.53 -11.26 17.95
N HIS A 637 7.02 -10.02 17.81
CA HIS A 637 7.02 -9.17 16.61
C HIS A 637 7.88 -9.69 15.45
N ARG A 638 7.35 -9.68 14.21
CA ARG A 638 8.14 -9.57 12.96
C ARG A 638 8.10 -8.12 12.44
N ALA A 639 9.17 -7.66 11.80
CA ALA A 639 9.23 -6.36 11.11
C ALA A 639 8.11 -6.29 10.05
N SER A 640 7.40 -5.16 9.96
CA SER A 640 6.12 -5.08 9.26
C SER A 640 6.13 -4.11 8.07
N ASN A 641 5.53 -4.52 6.95
CA ASN A 641 5.53 -3.85 5.63
C ASN A 641 4.53 -2.68 5.50
N HIS A 642 4.22 -1.93 6.56
CA HIS A 642 3.17 -0.90 6.54
C HIS A 642 3.69 0.48 6.11
N LYS A 643 2.85 1.29 5.44
CA LYS A 643 3.13 2.69 5.07
C LYS A 643 1.87 3.57 5.24
N ILE A 644 2.02 4.87 4.99
CA ILE A 644 0.95 5.87 5.12
C ILE A 644 0.79 6.64 3.83
N LEU A 645 -0.44 6.65 3.33
CA LEU A 645 -0.92 7.61 2.36
C LEU A 645 -1.86 8.58 3.08
N MET A 646 -1.73 9.86 2.75
CA MET A 646 -2.54 10.91 3.35
C MET A 646 -3.42 11.59 2.33
N TYR A 647 -4.69 11.69 2.67
CA TYR A 647 -5.69 12.36 1.87
C TYR A 647 -6.19 13.62 2.57
N SER A 648 -6.23 14.74 1.86
CA SER A 648 -7.06 15.89 2.26
C SER A 648 -8.10 16.08 1.17
N GLY A 649 -9.36 15.86 1.55
CA GLY A 649 -10.51 16.30 0.76
C GLY A 649 -10.50 17.80 0.58
#